data_AF-A0A1A0KRW3-F1
#
_entry.id   AF-A0A1A0KRW3-F1
#
_cell.length_a   1.000
_cell.length_b   1.000
_cell.length_c   1.000
_cell.angle_alpha   90.00
_cell.angle_beta   90.00
_cell.angle_gamma   90.00
#
_symmetry.space_group_name_H-M   'P 1'
#
loop_
_entity.id
_entity.type
_entity.pdbx_description
1 polymer ?
#
loop_
_entity_poly.entity_id
_entity_poly.type
_entity_poly.pdbx_seq_one_letter_code
_entity_poly.pdbx_strand_id
1 'polypeptide(L)'
;MNDRPAHGLDVGFAIGFPEATSSATTINGIAAKAKALGGRRIRIIISPYDVGAGPSYTWTRVDQQFAAAKAAGLSPHVLFEQPRNGAGTAFVTPTTAVMTPLITAAVARYKDRCSTWEICNEVNHQQLWGGAPSASAYKTILQAAYTAIHAAQPHAVVVTAGLMQVNNVANQTISPVDFLTGLYSAGAQPFFDAVGNHPYTVESGIDPAAPVPSEASNAFLRDQALYDVMVANGDSGKQVWWSEVGFPTVSSAAALGYTVSQAQQQKYLTTLLQVGSRRPWVGPVLVYTVRDLGSDTTDPENAYGQYTIDGTPKASVQWWKSVTKPTSVGILGEAVAPRVSLGSLYRPMTDVISTSVLTTDRYVTSLPNDYTNQWGTRWDATTFNAQGQNLVAATPGSPANGCVNSSSGRYVTSGSTTLQFGSTIDVEFMFTGDKLDIMMSCGGGYFDTQVYIEDQGVMRKAKALPLAGSATGAVYRSLRFAERATRRIRVVIPYGPNALTWTQIVHERSAILTRSPDRPLIVTTGDSYFEPAGVYNPGSARSFACFGMIDQLIEATGFAVARCAQGGTGYFNDGSGSAGSLTATYGTAHSSPFGSTSRIGAYTPFLGAAKPVLFLVNGTINDGGLSGDGTTASQAAMQARVTALFDAVAALDPLVGIAAIGPEPLNDSAASGVHAVNRLGIKAAVDAHGQGVGFADANNPAAPWWTGTGYENSVTTSQQAQMIGSDQIHPNWFGHKYYGTRIAAALASMRVLRDRAERVA
;
A
#
# COMPACT_ATOMS: atom_id res chain seq x y z
N MET A 1 -19.33 -10.32 -28.39
CA MET A 1 -19.75 -9.83 -27.07
C MET A 1 -18.47 -9.51 -26.30
N ASN A 2 -18.29 -8.26 -25.83
CA ASN A 2 -17.16 -7.94 -24.99
C ASN A 2 -17.46 -8.44 -23.58
N ASP A 3 -16.93 -9.61 -23.21
CA ASP A 3 -16.96 -10.11 -21.82
C ASP A 3 -15.96 -9.36 -20.92
N ARG A 4 -15.35 -8.30 -21.48
CA ARG A 4 -14.56 -7.32 -20.75
C ARG A 4 -15.50 -6.46 -19.91
N PRO A 5 -15.29 -6.36 -18.60
CA PRO A 5 -15.93 -5.32 -17.81
C PRO A 5 -15.59 -3.96 -18.43
N ALA A 6 -16.49 -2.96 -18.30
CA ALA A 6 -16.31 -1.62 -18.88
C ALA A 6 -15.00 -0.92 -18.45
N HIS A 7 -14.33 -1.50 -17.46
CA HIS A 7 -13.10 -1.02 -16.85
C HIS A 7 -12.23 -2.29 -16.58
N GLY A 8 -10.94 -2.31 -16.97
CA GLY A 8 -9.98 -3.34 -16.51
C GLY A 8 -9.75 -4.61 -17.34
N LEU A 9 -8.65 -5.30 -17.00
CA LEU A 9 -8.42 -6.72 -17.35
C LEU A 9 -9.26 -7.59 -16.39
N ASP A 10 -9.58 -8.84 -16.72
CA ASP A 10 -10.26 -9.77 -15.79
C ASP A 10 -9.25 -10.85 -15.37
N VAL A 11 -8.99 -11.03 -14.08
CA VAL A 11 -7.96 -11.96 -13.60
C VAL A 11 -8.58 -13.04 -12.74
N GLY A 12 -8.19 -14.27 -13.03
CA GLY A 12 -8.52 -15.45 -12.24
C GLY A 12 -7.34 -16.38 -12.09
N PHE A 13 -7.62 -17.59 -11.64
CA PHE A 13 -6.63 -18.64 -11.46
C PHE A 13 -7.05 -19.88 -12.23
N ALA A 14 -6.12 -20.43 -13.01
CA ALA A 14 -6.24 -21.79 -13.52
C ALA A 14 -5.88 -22.75 -12.38
N ILE A 15 -6.49 -23.94 -12.35
CA ILE A 15 -6.17 -24.98 -11.37
C ILE A 15 -5.52 -26.16 -12.08
N GLY A 16 -4.54 -26.79 -11.42
CA GLY A 16 -3.96 -28.04 -11.90
C GLY A 16 -4.86 -29.24 -11.61
N PHE A 17 -4.65 -30.34 -12.33
CA PHE A 17 -5.40 -31.59 -12.10
C PHE A 17 -5.30 -32.13 -10.65
N PRO A 18 -4.14 -32.07 -9.96
CA PRO A 18 -4.05 -32.46 -8.54
C PRO A 18 -4.90 -31.59 -7.61
N GLU A 19 -5.05 -30.30 -7.93
CA GLU A 19 -5.94 -29.39 -7.19
C GLU A 19 -7.41 -29.73 -7.42
N ALA A 20 -7.80 -30.02 -8.68
CA ALA A 20 -9.16 -30.38 -9.06
C ALA A 20 -9.67 -31.69 -8.43
N THR A 21 -8.74 -32.59 -8.09
CA THR A 21 -9.03 -33.92 -7.51
C THR A 21 -8.70 -34.03 -6.01
N SER A 22 -8.36 -32.91 -5.38
CA SER A 22 -8.02 -32.84 -3.94
C SER A 22 -9.23 -33.03 -3.00
N SER A 23 -8.98 -33.05 -1.69
CA SER A 23 -10.03 -33.06 -0.66
C SER A 23 -10.90 -31.80 -0.70
N ALA A 24 -12.15 -31.89 -0.22
CA ALA A 24 -13.06 -30.73 -0.15
C ALA A 24 -12.46 -29.56 0.67
N THR A 25 -11.75 -29.85 1.75
CA THR A 25 -11.03 -28.85 2.56
C THR A 25 -9.97 -28.13 1.73
N THR A 26 -9.21 -28.88 0.93
CA THR A 26 -8.18 -28.31 0.05
C THR A 26 -8.82 -27.45 -1.05
N ILE A 27 -9.88 -27.93 -1.70
CA ILE A 27 -10.60 -27.20 -2.76
C ILE A 27 -11.15 -25.87 -2.24
N ASN A 28 -11.78 -25.88 -1.06
CA ASN A 28 -12.26 -24.66 -0.39
C ASN A 28 -11.10 -23.71 -0.05
N GLY A 29 -9.98 -24.25 0.44
CA GLY A 29 -8.77 -23.46 0.74
C GLY A 29 -8.16 -22.82 -0.50
N ILE A 30 -8.16 -23.50 -1.64
CA ILE A 30 -7.69 -22.99 -2.93
C ILE A 30 -8.60 -21.86 -3.42
N ALA A 31 -9.92 -22.05 -3.41
CA ALA A 31 -10.85 -20.99 -3.82
C ALA A 31 -10.75 -19.74 -2.92
N ALA A 32 -10.63 -19.92 -1.60
CA ALA A 32 -10.42 -18.81 -0.67
C ALA A 32 -9.11 -18.07 -0.94
N LYS A 33 -8.03 -18.80 -1.23
CA LYS A 33 -6.73 -18.22 -1.60
C LYS A 33 -6.79 -17.48 -2.92
N ALA A 34 -7.41 -18.05 -3.95
CA ALA A 34 -7.63 -17.40 -5.24
C ALA A 34 -8.36 -16.05 -5.05
N LYS A 35 -9.41 -16.03 -4.21
CA LYS A 35 -10.11 -14.79 -3.88
C LYS A 35 -9.24 -13.79 -3.11
N ALA A 36 -8.44 -14.26 -2.15
CA ALA A 36 -7.52 -13.41 -1.38
C ALA A 36 -6.44 -12.77 -2.27
N LEU A 37 -6.06 -13.44 -3.36
CA LEU A 37 -5.20 -12.91 -4.41
C LEU A 37 -5.97 -12.04 -5.42
N GLY A 38 -7.21 -11.66 -5.13
CA GLY A 38 -8.05 -10.78 -5.96
C GLY A 38 -8.59 -11.41 -7.22
N GLY A 39 -8.55 -12.74 -7.32
CA GLY A 39 -9.20 -13.45 -8.41
C GLY A 39 -10.69 -13.12 -8.47
N ARG A 40 -11.18 -12.93 -9.69
CA ARG A 40 -12.61 -12.84 -10.03
C ARG A 40 -13.12 -14.12 -10.65
N ARG A 41 -12.21 -14.92 -11.22
CA ARG A 41 -12.51 -16.21 -11.85
C ARG A 41 -11.67 -17.34 -11.29
N ILE A 42 -12.20 -18.56 -11.42
CA ILE A 42 -11.44 -19.79 -11.20
C ILE A 42 -11.78 -20.78 -12.30
N ARG A 43 -10.76 -21.37 -12.92
CA ARG A 43 -10.93 -22.40 -13.94
C ARG A 43 -11.31 -23.71 -13.26
N ILE A 44 -12.30 -24.41 -13.78
CA ILE A 44 -12.75 -25.73 -13.28
C ILE A 44 -12.58 -26.73 -14.42
N ILE A 45 -11.89 -27.83 -14.15
CA ILE A 45 -11.68 -28.89 -15.14
C ILE A 45 -12.79 -29.92 -15.01
N ILE A 46 -13.44 -30.24 -16.13
CA ILE A 46 -14.36 -31.37 -16.26
C ILE A 46 -13.70 -32.37 -17.22
N SER A 47 -13.21 -33.47 -16.68
CA SER A 47 -12.61 -34.56 -17.45
C SER A 47 -13.62 -35.68 -17.71
N PRO A 48 -13.78 -36.14 -18.96
CA PRO A 48 -14.57 -37.34 -19.27
C PRO A 48 -14.09 -38.59 -18.51
N TYR A 49 -12.78 -38.66 -18.21
CA TYR A 49 -12.20 -39.76 -17.43
C TYR A 49 -12.68 -39.74 -15.98
N ASP A 50 -12.73 -38.56 -15.35
CA ASP A 50 -13.08 -38.42 -13.93
C ASP A 50 -14.58 -38.53 -13.66
N VAL A 51 -15.41 -37.97 -14.54
CA VAL A 51 -16.88 -37.99 -14.34
C VAL A 51 -17.55 -39.25 -14.91
N GLY A 52 -16.81 -40.05 -15.70
CA GLY A 52 -17.30 -41.24 -16.40
C GLY A 52 -18.07 -40.91 -17.68
N ALA A 53 -18.73 -41.92 -18.27
CA ALA A 53 -19.56 -41.79 -19.48
C ALA A 53 -20.95 -42.42 -19.30
N GLY A 54 -21.98 -41.86 -19.94
CA GLY A 54 -23.35 -42.39 -19.98
C GLY A 54 -24.40 -41.51 -19.30
N PRO A 55 -25.62 -42.01 -19.02
CA PRO A 55 -26.72 -41.22 -18.46
C PRO A 55 -26.52 -40.77 -17.00
N SER A 56 -25.43 -41.20 -16.34
CA SER A 56 -25.18 -41.01 -14.91
C SER A 56 -23.74 -40.56 -14.66
N TYR A 57 -23.37 -39.37 -15.12
CA TYR A 57 -22.10 -38.74 -14.76
C TYR A 57 -21.98 -38.55 -13.24
N THR A 58 -20.78 -38.77 -12.69
CA THR A 58 -20.49 -38.54 -11.26
C THR A 58 -19.97 -37.12 -11.05
N TRP A 59 -20.84 -36.25 -10.53
CA TRP A 59 -20.56 -34.81 -10.39
C TRP A 59 -19.95 -34.38 -9.06
N THR A 60 -19.77 -35.29 -8.10
CA THR A 60 -19.46 -34.95 -6.70
C THR A 60 -18.28 -33.97 -6.55
N ARG A 61 -17.17 -34.20 -7.26
CA ARG A 61 -15.99 -33.31 -7.20
C ARG A 61 -16.21 -32.00 -7.94
N VAL A 62 -16.87 -32.02 -9.08
CA VAL A 62 -17.21 -30.81 -9.84
C VAL A 62 -18.17 -29.93 -9.03
N ASP A 63 -19.16 -30.53 -8.37
CA ASP A 63 -20.08 -29.83 -7.47
C ASP A 63 -19.35 -29.17 -6.30
N GLN A 64 -18.35 -29.84 -5.72
CA GLN A 64 -17.50 -29.26 -4.67
C GLN A 64 -16.72 -28.04 -5.18
N GLN A 65 -16.14 -28.11 -6.38
CA GLN A 65 -15.42 -26.97 -6.98
C GLN A 65 -16.36 -25.79 -7.24
N PHE A 66 -17.55 -26.04 -7.79
CA PHE A 66 -18.58 -25.00 -7.99
C PHE A 66 -19.07 -24.40 -6.67
N ALA A 67 -19.23 -25.22 -5.62
CA ALA A 67 -19.61 -24.76 -4.29
C ALA A 67 -18.50 -23.89 -3.67
N ALA A 68 -17.24 -24.29 -3.82
CA ALA A 68 -16.08 -23.53 -3.35
C ALA A 68 -15.96 -22.18 -4.09
N ALA A 69 -16.12 -22.17 -5.41
CA ALA A 69 -16.12 -20.95 -6.21
C ALA A 69 -17.24 -19.99 -5.76
N LYS A 70 -18.46 -20.50 -5.57
CA LYS A 70 -19.59 -19.71 -5.06
C LYS A 70 -19.31 -19.16 -3.66
N ALA A 71 -18.80 -19.99 -2.74
CA ALA A 71 -18.50 -19.58 -1.37
C ALA A 71 -17.42 -18.49 -1.32
N ALA A 72 -16.45 -18.52 -2.24
CA ALA A 72 -15.40 -17.52 -2.36
C ALA A 72 -15.81 -16.28 -3.20
N GLY A 73 -17.00 -16.28 -3.81
CA GLY A 73 -17.43 -15.20 -4.71
C GLY A 73 -16.56 -15.10 -5.98
N LEU A 74 -16.25 -16.24 -6.58
CA LEU A 74 -15.52 -16.41 -7.83
C LEU A 74 -16.46 -16.91 -8.93
N SER A 75 -16.28 -16.40 -10.16
CA SER A 75 -17.01 -16.86 -11.34
C SER A 75 -16.30 -18.07 -11.96
N PRO A 76 -16.97 -19.22 -12.13
CA PRO A 76 -16.39 -20.38 -12.79
C PRO A 76 -16.10 -20.14 -14.28
N HIS A 77 -14.93 -20.59 -14.74
CA HIS A 77 -14.58 -20.78 -16.15
C HIS A 77 -14.36 -22.29 -16.35
N VAL A 78 -15.23 -22.97 -17.09
CA VAL A 78 -15.13 -24.43 -17.21
C VAL A 78 -14.30 -24.83 -18.42
N LEU A 79 -13.25 -25.63 -18.21
CA LEU A 79 -12.54 -26.37 -19.25
C LEU A 79 -13.13 -27.77 -19.38
N PHE A 80 -13.54 -28.16 -20.58
CA PHE A 80 -13.78 -29.57 -20.91
C PHE A 80 -12.49 -30.22 -21.41
N GLU A 81 -11.88 -31.07 -20.59
CA GLU A 81 -10.68 -31.81 -20.96
C GLU A 81 -11.00 -32.81 -22.09
N GLN A 82 -10.08 -33.01 -23.03
CA GLN A 82 -10.16 -34.13 -23.97
C GLN A 82 -10.09 -35.48 -23.25
N PRO A 83 -10.68 -36.55 -23.85
CA PRO A 83 -10.70 -37.86 -23.23
C PRO A 83 -9.32 -38.49 -23.11
N ARG A 84 -9.22 -39.46 -22.19
CA ARG A 84 -8.03 -40.30 -21.98
C ARG A 84 -8.33 -41.75 -22.39
N ASN A 85 -7.27 -42.53 -22.59
CA ASN A 85 -7.39 -43.97 -22.76
C ASN A 85 -8.00 -44.63 -21.50
N GLY A 86 -8.39 -45.90 -21.59
CA GLY A 86 -9.03 -46.62 -20.47
C GLY A 86 -8.17 -46.73 -19.21
N ALA A 87 -6.86 -46.48 -19.31
CA ALA A 87 -5.92 -46.45 -18.18
C ALA A 87 -5.73 -45.04 -17.58
N GLY A 88 -6.28 -43.99 -18.19
CA GLY A 88 -6.09 -42.59 -17.78
C GLY A 88 -4.70 -42.00 -18.07
N THR A 89 -3.81 -42.75 -18.73
CA THR A 89 -2.38 -42.41 -18.84
C THR A 89 -2.04 -41.56 -20.06
N ALA A 90 -2.87 -41.56 -21.09
CA ALA A 90 -2.64 -40.81 -22.32
C ALA A 90 -3.94 -40.21 -22.84
N PHE A 91 -3.87 -39.00 -23.40
CA PHE A 91 -4.98 -38.40 -24.11
C PHE A 91 -5.25 -39.15 -25.42
N VAL A 92 -6.52 -39.16 -25.81
CA VAL A 92 -6.98 -39.71 -27.08
C VAL A 92 -7.75 -38.64 -27.83
N THR A 93 -7.71 -38.69 -29.16
CA THR A 93 -8.36 -37.69 -30.00
C THR A 93 -9.85 -37.57 -29.66
N PRO A 94 -10.32 -36.36 -29.28
CA PRO A 94 -11.72 -36.16 -28.91
C PRO A 94 -12.63 -36.43 -30.10
N THR A 95 -13.79 -37.01 -29.83
CA THR A 95 -14.86 -37.20 -30.81
C THR A 95 -16.13 -36.52 -30.31
N THR A 96 -17.02 -36.13 -31.22
CA THR A 96 -18.33 -35.54 -30.86
C THR A 96 -19.16 -36.51 -30.04
N ALA A 97 -19.03 -37.82 -30.30
CA ALA A 97 -19.73 -38.87 -29.55
C ALA A 97 -19.39 -38.89 -28.05
N VAL A 98 -18.17 -38.47 -27.67
CA VAL A 98 -17.73 -38.39 -26.28
C VAL A 98 -17.98 -36.99 -25.70
N MET A 99 -17.59 -35.94 -26.44
CA MET A 99 -17.60 -34.57 -25.93
C MET A 99 -19.02 -34.00 -25.83
N THR A 100 -19.87 -34.20 -26.83
CA THR A 100 -21.19 -33.56 -26.88
C THR A 100 -22.10 -33.98 -25.72
N PRO A 101 -22.26 -35.28 -25.39
CA PRO A 101 -23.09 -35.68 -24.25
C PRO A 101 -22.61 -35.12 -22.91
N LEU A 102 -21.29 -35.05 -22.70
CA LEU A 102 -20.69 -34.51 -21.48
C LEU A 102 -20.98 -33.02 -21.36
N ILE A 103 -20.74 -32.27 -22.43
CA ILE A 103 -20.99 -30.83 -22.49
C ILE A 103 -22.47 -30.53 -22.26
N THR A 104 -23.38 -31.24 -22.93
CA THR A 104 -24.83 -31.09 -22.73
C THR A 104 -25.23 -31.32 -21.27
N ALA A 105 -24.73 -32.39 -20.65
CA ALA A 105 -25.04 -32.71 -19.26
C ALA A 105 -24.48 -31.67 -18.27
N ALA A 106 -23.24 -31.21 -18.49
CA ALA A 106 -22.60 -30.19 -17.67
C ALA A 106 -23.31 -28.83 -17.79
N VAL A 107 -23.61 -28.36 -19.01
CA VAL A 107 -24.33 -27.09 -19.23
C VAL A 107 -25.71 -27.16 -18.60
N ALA A 108 -26.45 -28.26 -18.77
CA ALA A 108 -27.76 -28.43 -18.14
C ALA A 108 -27.68 -28.32 -16.59
N ARG A 109 -26.59 -28.80 -16.00
CA ARG A 109 -26.37 -28.81 -14.54
C ARG A 109 -25.83 -27.49 -13.98
N TYR A 110 -25.06 -26.74 -14.77
CA TYR A 110 -24.24 -25.62 -14.27
C TYR A 110 -24.53 -24.27 -14.94
N LYS A 111 -25.44 -24.18 -15.93
CA LYS A 111 -25.77 -22.92 -16.64
C LYS A 111 -26.14 -21.73 -15.73
N ASP A 112 -26.73 -21.97 -14.56
CA ASP A 112 -27.10 -20.89 -13.62
C ASP A 112 -25.91 -20.44 -12.73
N ARG A 113 -24.76 -21.11 -12.85
CA ARG A 113 -23.55 -20.87 -12.05
C ARG A 113 -22.31 -20.60 -12.90
N CYS A 114 -22.35 -20.90 -14.19
CA CYS A 114 -21.27 -20.68 -15.14
C CYS A 114 -21.86 -20.32 -16.51
N SER A 115 -21.21 -19.40 -17.20
CA SER A 115 -21.56 -18.96 -18.54
C SER A 115 -20.34 -18.92 -19.46
N THR A 116 -19.25 -19.60 -19.09
CA THR A 116 -17.97 -19.56 -19.80
C THR A 116 -17.42 -20.97 -19.95
N TRP A 117 -17.30 -21.43 -21.19
CA TRP A 117 -17.00 -22.82 -21.54
C TRP A 117 -15.83 -22.89 -22.52
N GLU A 118 -14.69 -23.40 -22.08
CA GLU A 118 -13.49 -23.67 -22.88
C GLU A 118 -13.47 -25.12 -23.36
N ILE A 119 -13.24 -25.30 -24.66
CA ILE A 119 -13.37 -26.60 -25.33
C ILE A 119 -11.99 -27.18 -25.63
N CYS A 120 -11.60 -28.23 -24.90
CA CYS A 120 -10.29 -28.89 -24.97
C CYS A 120 -9.12 -27.98 -24.52
N ASN A 121 -7.93 -28.55 -24.37
CA ASN A 121 -6.71 -27.86 -23.93
C ASN A 121 -5.56 -28.14 -24.90
N GLU A 122 -4.83 -27.13 -25.37
CA GLU A 122 -3.57 -27.30 -26.11
C GLU A 122 -3.62 -28.33 -27.25
N VAL A 123 -4.71 -28.27 -28.01
CA VAL A 123 -5.03 -29.19 -29.13
C VAL A 123 -4.03 -29.12 -30.28
N ASN A 124 -3.12 -28.15 -30.25
CA ASN A 124 -2.04 -27.95 -31.21
C ASN A 124 -0.77 -28.76 -30.87
N HIS A 125 -0.79 -29.58 -29.82
CA HIS A 125 0.29 -30.48 -29.41
C HIS A 125 -0.14 -31.96 -29.44
N GLN A 126 0.65 -32.84 -30.07
CA GLN A 126 0.26 -34.23 -30.35
C GLN A 126 -0.12 -35.05 -29.11
N GLN A 127 0.60 -34.86 -28.00
CA GLN A 127 0.37 -35.64 -26.79
C GLN A 127 -0.95 -35.27 -26.12
N LEU A 128 -1.38 -34.01 -26.27
CA LEU A 128 -2.61 -33.50 -25.67
C LEU A 128 -3.79 -33.68 -26.60
N TRP A 129 -3.56 -33.70 -27.92
CA TRP A 129 -4.56 -34.06 -28.91
C TRP A 129 -4.77 -35.58 -29.04
N GLY A 130 -3.83 -36.41 -28.58
CA GLY A 130 -3.90 -37.87 -28.72
C GLY A 130 -3.60 -38.40 -30.12
N GLY A 131 -2.86 -37.64 -30.93
CA GLY A 131 -2.52 -37.92 -32.33
C GLY A 131 -1.96 -36.68 -33.04
N ALA A 132 -1.79 -36.74 -34.37
CA ALA A 132 -1.36 -35.56 -35.13
C ALA A 132 -2.37 -34.41 -34.99
N PRO A 133 -1.96 -33.20 -34.54
CA PRO A 133 -2.87 -32.07 -34.38
C PRO A 133 -3.56 -31.69 -35.69
N SER A 134 -4.84 -31.33 -35.62
CA SER A 134 -5.64 -30.98 -36.80
C SER A 134 -6.70 -29.92 -36.48
N ALA A 135 -6.57 -28.74 -37.08
CA ALA A 135 -7.52 -27.65 -36.92
C ALA A 135 -8.92 -28.00 -37.47
N SER A 136 -9.01 -28.76 -38.56
CA SER A 136 -10.29 -29.19 -39.14
C SER A 136 -11.00 -30.25 -38.29
N ALA A 137 -10.23 -31.16 -37.67
CA ALA A 137 -10.78 -32.12 -36.72
C ALA A 137 -11.27 -31.41 -35.45
N TYR A 138 -10.47 -30.49 -34.91
CA TYR A 138 -10.86 -29.67 -33.76
C TYR A 138 -12.11 -28.82 -34.03
N LYS A 139 -12.21 -28.19 -35.20
CA LYS A 139 -13.41 -27.46 -35.65
C LYS A 139 -14.68 -28.29 -35.52
N THR A 140 -14.64 -29.58 -35.87
CA THR A 140 -15.80 -30.48 -35.76
C THR A 140 -16.27 -30.64 -34.31
N ILE A 141 -15.33 -30.74 -33.36
CA ILE A 141 -15.64 -30.79 -31.92
C ILE A 141 -16.17 -29.45 -31.42
N LEU A 142 -15.49 -28.36 -31.78
CA LEU A 142 -15.85 -27.00 -31.40
C LEU A 142 -17.27 -26.62 -31.89
N GLN A 143 -17.60 -26.93 -33.14
CA GLN A 143 -18.93 -26.70 -33.72
C GLN A 143 -20.03 -27.45 -32.95
N ALA A 144 -19.79 -28.73 -32.63
CA ALA A 144 -20.76 -29.53 -31.89
C ALA A 144 -20.94 -29.02 -30.44
N ALA A 145 -19.85 -28.62 -29.79
CA ALA A 145 -19.88 -27.99 -28.47
C ALA A 145 -20.64 -26.66 -28.48
N TYR A 146 -20.30 -25.75 -29.39
CA TYR A 146 -20.93 -24.43 -29.53
C TYR A 146 -22.44 -24.56 -29.71
N THR A 147 -22.87 -25.47 -30.60
CA THR A 147 -24.29 -25.74 -30.86
C THR A 147 -25.00 -26.27 -29.62
N ALA A 148 -24.40 -27.24 -28.92
CA ALA A 148 -24.99 -27.84 -27.71
C ALA A 148 -25.09 -26.84 -26.54
N ILE A 149 -24.07 -25.99 -26.36
CA ILE A 149 -24.04 -24.96 -25.32
C ILE A 149 -25.12 -23.91 -25.58
N HIS A 150 -25.16 -23.32 -26.79
CA HIS A 150 -26.10 -22.25 -27.12
C HIS A 150 -27.56 -22.73 -27.16
N ALA A 151 -27.82 -24.01 -27.44
CA ALA A 151 -29.15 -24.60 -27.34
C ALA A 151 -29.71 -24.55 -25.90
N ALA A 152 -28.84 -24.67 -24.88
CA ALA A 152 -29.24 -24.67 -23.48
C ALA A 152 -29.00 -23.33 -22.76
N GLN A 153 -28.04 -22.53 -23.24
CA GLN A 153 -27.61 -21.26 -22.67
C GLN A 153 -27.24 -20.26 -23.80
N PRO A 154 -28.21 -19.52 -24.36
CA PRO A 154 -28.00 -18.67 -25.55
C PRO A 154 -27.00 -17.51 -25.39
N HIS A 155 -26.64 -17.16 -24.16
CA HIS A 155 -25.70 -16.06 -23.84
C HIS A 155 -24.38 -16.56 -23.24
N ALA A 156 -24.10 -17.86 -23.34
CA ALA A 156 -22.81 -18.40 -22.92
C ALA A 156 -21.68 -17.93 -23.83
N VAL A 157 -20.49 -17.77 -23.24
CA VAL A 157 -19.23 -17.54 -23.96
C VAL A 157 -18.56 -18.90 -24.19
N VAL A 158 -18.28 -19.22 -25.44
CA VAL A 158 -17.52 -20.40 -25.85
C VAL A 158 -16.10 -19.98 -26.25
N VAL A 159 -15.11 -20.50 -25.53
CA VAL A 159 -13.69 -20.23 -25.75
C VAL A 159 -13.06 -21.43 -26.47
N THR A 160 -12.21 -21.19 -27.47
CA THR A 160 -11.39 -22.26 -28.04
C THR A 160 -10.42 -22.81 -27.01
N ALA A 161 -9.80 -23.95 -27.30
CA ALA A 161 -8.71 -24.48 -26.50
C ALA A 161 -7.60 -23.44 -26.35
N GLY A 162 -7.04 -23.31 -25.14
CA GLY A 162 -5.78 -22.63 -24.92
C GLY A 162 -4.68 -23.21 -25.79
N LEU A 163 -4.07 -22.40 -26.67
CA LEU A 163 -3.00 -22.87 -27.58
C LEU A 163 -1.62 -22.82 -26.92
N MET A 164 -0.87 -23.92 -27.04
CA MET A 164 0.49 -24.07 -26.52
C MET A 164 1.50 -23.32 -27.40
N GLN A 165 2.51 -22.67 -26.82
CA GLN A 165 3.53 -21.91 -27.55
C GLN A 165 4.59 -22.81 -28.18
N VAL A 166 4.28 -23.41 -29.32
CA VAL A 166 5.17 -24.35 -30.03
C VAL A 166 5.49 -23.88 -31.44
N ASN A 167 6.56 -24.41 -32.02
CA ASN A 167 6.88 -24.27 -33.45
C ASN A 167 6.19 -25.37 -34.26
N ASN A 168 6.07 -25.20 -35.56
CA ASN A 168 5.58 -26.25 -36.44
C ASN A 168 6.57 -27.41 -36.51
N VAL A 169 6.11 -28.61 -36.14
CA VAL A 169 6.84 -29.86 -36.36
C VAL A 169 5.84 -30.86 -36.93
N ALA A 170 6.13 -31.38 -38.12
CA ALA A 170 5.23 -32.26 -38.84
C ALA A 170 4.72 -33.42 -37.96
N ASN A 171 3.39 -33.60 -37.92
CA ASN A 171 2.66 -34.58 -37.11
C ASN A 171 2.79 -34.43 -35.58
N GLN A 172 3.55 -33.46 -35.07
CA GLN A 172 3.79 -33.31 -33.64
C GLN A 172 3.16 -32.03 -33.09
N THR A 173 3.44 -30.88 -33.72
CA THR A 173 3.02 -29.58 -33.21
C THR A 173 2.67 -28.63 -34.34
N ILE A 174 1.68 -27.76 -34.10
CA ILE A 174 1.32 -26.65 -34.98
C ILE A 174 1.42 -25.36 -34.17
N SER A 175 2.06 -24.33 -34.73
CA SER A 175 2.18 -23.03 -34.07
C SER A 175 0.79 -22.45 -33.78
N PRO A 176 0.61 -21.65 -32.71
CA PRO A 176 -0.69 -21.06 -32.41
C PRO A 176 -1.29 -20.28 -33.60
N VAL A 177 -0.47 -19.47 -34.28
CA VAL A 177 -0.87 -18.64 -35.41
C VAL A 177 -1.33 -19.50 -36.59
N ASP A 178 -0.57 -20.55 -36.94
CA ASP A 178 -0.94 -21.46 -38.04
C ASP A 178 -2.14 -22.33 -37.69
N PHE A 179 -2.25 -22.75 -36.43
CA PHE A 179 -3.42 -23.52 -35.97
C PHE A 179 -4.69 -22.67 -36.06
N LEU A 180 -4.66 -21.43 -35.58
CA LEU A 180 -5.80 -20.50 -35.67
C LEU A 180 -6.12 -20.15 -37.13
N THR A 181 -5.11 -19.92 -37.96
CA THR A 181 -5.29 -19.69 -39.41
C THR A 181 -5.96 -20.88 -40.09
N GLY A 182 -5.51 -22.10 -39.77
CA GLY A 182 -6.13 -23.35 -40.23
C GLY A 182 -7.56 -23.52 -39.71
N LEU A 183 -7.83 -23.08 -38.48
CA LEU A 183 -9.15 -23.14 -37.86
C LEU A 183 -10.15 -22.19 -38.57
N TYR A 184 -9.75 -20.95 -38.87
CA TYR A 184 -10.54 -20.04 -39.71
C TYR A 184 -10.74 -20.59 -41.13
N SER A 185 -9.67 -21.11 -41.75
CA SER A 185 -9.75 -21.71 -43.10
C SER A 185 -10.68 -22.92 -43.17
N ALA A 186 -10.81 -23.67 -42.06
CA ALA A 186 -11.76 -24.77 -41.92
C ALA A 186 -13.22 -24.30 -41.67
N GLY A 187 -13.47 -22.98 -41.59
CA GLY A 187 -14.80 -22.40 -41.39
C GLY A 187 -15.27 -22.42 -39.94
N ALA A 188 -14.36 -22.27 -38.97
CA ALA A 188 -14.71 -22.29 -37.55
C ALA A 188 -15.24 -20.95 -37.00
N GLN A 189 -15.12 -19.84 -37.73
CA GLN A 189 -15.47 -18.48 -37.29
C GLN A 189 -16.79 -18.36 -36.49
N PRO A 190 -17.91 -18.99 -36.88
CA PRO A 190 -19.17 -18.82 -36.15
C PRO A 190 -19.28 -19.68 -34.88
N PHE A 191 -18.26 -20.49 -34.54
CA PHE A 191 -18.35 -21.50 -33.48
C PHE A 191 -17.47 -21.20 -32.25
N PHE A 192 -17.05 -19.95 -32.07
CA PHE A 192 -16.39 -19.49 -30.85
C PHE A 192 -16.61 -17.99 -30.65
N ASP A 193 -16.58 -17.56 -29.39
CA ASP A 193 -16.74 -16.16 -28.97
C ASP A 193 -15.40 -15.53 -28.57
N ALA A 194 -14.42 -16.36 -28.19
CA ALA A 194 -13.06 -15.96 -27.86
C ALA A 194 -12.05 -17.06 -28.19
N VAL A 195 -10.80 -16.67 -28.41
CA VAL A 195 -9.68 -17.60 -28.66
C VAL A 195 -8.88 -17.79 -27.36
N GLY A 196 -8.74 -19.03 -26.90
CA GLY A 196 -7.84 -19.38 -25.80
C GLY A 196 -6.37 -19.40 -26.24
N ASN A 197 -5.47 -18.92 -25.39
CA ASN A 197 -4.03 -18.92 -25.61
C ASN A 197 -3.28 -19.13 -24.29
N HIS A 198 -2.17 -19.87 -24.30
CA HIS A 198 -1.30 -20.06 -23.13
C HIS A 198 0.08 -19.42 -23.36
N PRO A 199 0.24 -18.09 -23.22
CA PRO A 199 1.46 -17.39 -23.62
C PRO A 199 2.62 -17.55 -22.62
N TYR A 200 3.02 -18.79 -22.30
CA TYR A 200 4.19 -19.07 -21.48
C TYR A 200 5.47 -18.58 -22.18
N THR A 201 6.28 -17.77 -21.49
CA THR A 201 7.54 -17.21 -22.01
C THR A 201 8.77 -17.80 -21.34
N VAL A 202 8.59 -18.65 -20.32
CA VAL A 202 9.67 -19.27 -19.55
C VAL A 202 10.62 -20.11 -20.40
N GLU A 203 10.11 -20.71 -21.47
CA GLU A 203 10.90 -21.52 -22.42
C GLU A 203 11.97 -20.72 -23.18
N SER A 204 11.93 -19.38 -23.09
CA SER A 204 12.88 -18.49 -23.74
C SER A 204 13.81 -17.73 -22.77
N GLY A 205 13.57 -17.82 -21.46
CA GLY A 205 14.36 -17.07 -20.44
C GLY A 205 14.21 -15.55 -20.52
N ILE A 206 13.17 -15.05 -21.21
CA ILE A 206 13.01 -13.65 -21.58
C ILE A 206 12.14 -12.90 -20.55
N ASP A 207 12.64 -11.75 -20.09
CA ASP A 207 11.83 -10.76 -19.38
C ASP A 207 10.70 -10.28 -20.31
N PRO A 208 9.40 -10.37 -19.92
CA PRO A 208 8.28 -9.88 -20.73
C PRO A 208 8.41 -8.43 -21.23
N ALA A 209 9.29 -7.61 -20.63
CA ALA A 209 9.59 -6.24 -21.04
C ALA A 209 10.90 -6.06 -21.84
N ALA A 210 11.70 -7.11 -22.08
CA ALA A 210 12.95 -6.98 -22.84
C ALA A 210 12.68 -6.73 -24.34
N PRO A 211 13.54 -5.95 -25.04
CA PRO A 211 13.52 -5.89 -26.50
C PRO A 211 13.89 -7.26 -27.07
N VAL A 212 13.06 -7.84 -27.93
CA VAL A 212 13.22 -9.23 -28.39
C VAL A 212 13.45 -9.30 -29.91
N PRO A 213 14.43 -10.10 -30.38
CA PRO A 213 14.88 -10.05 -31.78
C PRO A 213 13.98 -10.77 -32.83
N SER A 214 13.02 -11.64 -32.48
CA SER A 214 12.11 -12.29 -33.46
C SER A 214 10.88 -13.02 -32.86
N GLU A 215 9.86 -13.34 -33.69
CA GLU A 215 8.67 -14.16 -33.33
C GLU A 215 8.99 -15.63 -33.00
N ALA A 216 10.09 -16.16 -33.56
CA ALA A 216 10.53 -17.54 -33.31
C ALA A 216 10.93 -17.77 -31.86
N SER A 217 11.27 -16.70 -31.12
CA SER A 217 11.77 -16.73 -29.75
C SER A 217 10.86 -16.04 -28.73
N ASN A 218 9.65 -15.59 -29.08
CA ASN A 218 8.80 -14.81 -28.19
C ASN A 218 7.28 -15.12 -28.26
N ALA A 219 6.74 -15.72 -27.20
CA ALA A 219 5.30 -15.95 -27.05
C ALA A 219 4.46 -14.65 -27.01
N PHE A 220 5.01 -13.51 -26.57
CA PHE A 220 4.29 -12.23 -26.56
C PHE A 220 4.15 -11.58 -27.94
N LEU A 221 5.05 -11.88 -28.88
CA LEU A 221 4.90 -11.46 -30.28
C LEU A 221 3.85 -12.33 -30.98
N ARG A 222 3.80 -13.63 -30.66
CA ARG A 222 2.78 -14.56 -31.17
C ARG A 222 1.37 -14.22 -30.70
N ASP A 223 1.23 -13.66 -29.49
CA ASP A 223 -0.05 -13.19 -28.96
C ASP A 223 -0.65 -12.05 -29.81
N GLN A 224 0.18 -11.11 -30.27
CA GLN A 224 -0.27 -10.07 -31.21
C GLN A 224 -0.59 -10.67 -32.59
N ALA A 225 0.28 -11.54 -33.12
CA ALA A 225 0.04 -12.19 -34.41
C ALA A 225 -1.25 -13.05 -34.42
N LEU A 226 -1.58 -13.71 -33.29
CA LEU A 226 -2.85 -14.40 -33.11
C LEU A 226 -4.03 -13.43 -33.23
N TYR A 227 -3.98 -12.28 -32.57
CA TYR A 227 -5.02 -11.27 -32.70
C TYR A 227 -5.11 -10.72 -34.13
N ASP A 228 -3.97 -10.53 -34.80
CA ASP A 228 -3.94 -10.05 -36.19
C ASP A 228 -4.60 -11.05 -37.15
N VAL A 229 -4.47 -12.37 -36.92
CA VAL A 229 -5.25 -13.40 -37.63
C VAL A 229 -6.74 -13.23 -37.39
N MET A 230 -7.18 -12.96 -36.15
CA MET A 230 -8.60 -12.70 -35.87
C MET A 230 -9.10 -11.45 -36.60
N VAL A 231 -8.33 -10.36 -36.59
CA VAL A 231 -8.65 -9.11 -37.30
C VAL A 231 -8.77 -9.37 -38.81
N ALA A 232 -7.82 -10.09 -39.40
CA ALA A 232 -7.81 -10.42 -40.83
C ALA A 232 -9.03 -11.25 -41.26
N ASN A 233 -9.63 -12.00 -40.34
CA ASN A 233 -10.84 -12.79 -40.56
C ASN A 233 -12.13 -12.08 -40.12
N GLY A 234 -12.08 -10.81 -39.73
CA GLY A 234 -13.26 -10.00 -39.38
C GLY A 234 -13.72 -10.11 -37.91
N ASP A 235 -12.94 -10.75 -37.05
CA ASP A 235 -13.25 -11.00 -35.63
C ASP A 235 -12.53 -10.02 -34.69
N SER A 236 -12.27 -8.79 -35.12
CA SER A 236 -11.58 -7.77 -34.30
C SER A 236 -12.31 -7.41 -33.00
N GLY A 237 -13.61 -7.70 -32.92
CA GLY A 237 -14.45 -7.53 -31.72
C GLY A 237 -14.47 -8.73 -30.77
N LYS A 238 -13.76 -9.81 -31.08
CA LYS A 238 -13.54 -10.95 -30.18
C LYS A 238 -12.21 -10.79 -29.46
N GLN A 239 -12.04 -11.53 -28.36
CA GLN A 239 -10.87 -11.43 -27.49
C GLN A 239 -9.97 -12.66 -27.57
N VAL A 240 -8.69 -12.47 -27.25
CA VAL A 240 -7.74 -13.53 -26.92
C VAL A 240 -7.70 -13.67 -25.40
N TRP A 241 -8.05 -14.85 -24.89
CA TRP A 241 -8.09 -15.15 -23.47
C TRP A 241 -6.79 -15.88 -23.09
N TRP A 242 -6.12 -15.39 -22.05
CA TRP A 242 -4.96 -16.09 -21.51
C TRP A 242 -5.44 -17.10 -20.49
N SER A 243 -5.92 -18.27 -20.97
CA SER A 243 -6.56 -19.29 -20.12
C SER A 243 -5.58 -20.03 -19.20
N GLU A 244 -4.28 -19.87 -19.42
CA GLU A 244 -3.20 -20.18 -18.48
C GLU A 244 -1.97 -19.29 -18.71
N VAL A 245 -1.39 -18.77 -17.62
CA VAL A 245 -0.07 -18.10 -17.60
C VAL A 245 0.64 -18.36 -16.28
N GLY A 246 1.96 -18.51 -16.29
CA GLY A 246 2.69 -18.74 -15.05
C GLY A 246 4.21 -18.78 -15.22
N PHE A 247 4.91 -18.79 -14.09
CA PHE A 247 6.36 -18.93 -14.03
C PHE A 247 6.74 -19.84 -12.84
N PRO A 248 7.44 -20.97 -13.04
CA PRO A 248 7.74 -21.93 -11.97
C PRO A 248 8.99 -21.54 -11.19
N THR A 249 9.03 -21.84 -9.88
CA THR A 249 10.07 -21.29 -8.96
C THR A 249 11.05 -22.27 -8.32
N VAL A 250 11.20 -23.49 -8.84
CA VAL A 250 12.09 -24.50 -8.23
C VAL A 250 13.57 -24.32 -8.63
N SER A 251 14.47 -24.55 -7.67
CA SER A 251 15.91 -24.27 -7.78
C SER A 251 16.75 -25.42 -8.37
N SER A 252 16.34 -26.68 -8.21
CA SER A 252 17.07 -27.86 -8.74
C SER A 252 16.77 -28.14 -10.21
N ALA A 253 15.58 -27.75 -10.70
CA ALA A 253 15.23 -27.78 -12.13
C ALA A 253 15.85 -26.62 -12.95
N ALA A 254 16.74 -25.80 -12.35
CA ALA A 254 17.53 -24.81 -13.09
C ALA A 254 18.35 -25.44 -14.24
N ALA A 255 18.64 -26.74 -14.15
CA ALA A 255 19.27 -27.51 -15.23
C ALA A 255 18.43 -27.65 -16.51
N LEU A 256 17.12 -27.39 -16.45
CA LEU A 256 16.21 -27.39 -17.62
C LEU A 256 16.12 -26.00 -18.28
N GLY A 257 16.64 -24.94 -17.68
CA GLY A 257 16.62 -23.58 -18.25
C GLY A 257 15.28 -22.83 -18.17
N TYR A 258 14.29 -23.38 -17.47
CA TYR A 258 12.88 -22.93 -17.52
C TYR A 258 12.28 -22.51 -16.16
N THR A 259 13.11 -22.19 -15.15
CA THR A 259 12.65 -21.76 -13.81
C THR A 259 13.14 -20.37 -13.44
N VAL A 260 12.42 -19.70 -12.54
CA VAL A 260 12.71 -18.33 -12.10
C VAL A 260 12.74 -18.22 -10.58
N SER A 261 13.43 -17.23 -10.02
CA SER A 261 13.29 -16.94 -8.58
C SER A 261 11.86 -16.48 -8.25
N GLN A 262 11.43 -16.61 -7.00
CA GLN A 262 10.11 -16.07 -6.59
C GLN A 262 9.98 -14.56 -6.83
N ALA A 263 11.08 -13.80 -6.73
CA ALA A 263 11.11 -12.38 -7.05
C ALA A 263 10.91 -12.12 -8.56
N GLN A 264 11.48 -12.96 -9.41
CA GLN A 264 11.25 -12.91 -10.86
C GLN A 264 9.81 -13.36 -11.21
N GLN A 265 9.27 -14.40 -10.58
CA GLN A 265 7.87 -14.80 -10.74
C GLN A 265 6.94 -13.62 -10.46
N GLN A 266 7.15 -12.91 -9.34
CA GLN A 266 6.41 -11.69 -9.03
C GLN A 266 6.56 -10.61 -10.12
N LYS A 267 7.79 -10.30 -10.52
CA LYS A 267 8.09 -9.27 -11.53
C LYS A 267 7.42 -9.60 -12.87
N TYR A 268 7.53 -10.83 -13.33
CA TYR A 268 7.03 -11.25 -14.64
C TYR A 268 5.50 -11.32 -14.67
N LEU A 269 4.86 -11.83 -13.62
CA LEU A 269 3.39 -11.76 -13.49
C LEU A 269 2.89 -10.31 -13.48
N THR A 270 3.57 -9.42 -12.75
CA THR A 270 3.24 -7.99 -12.73
C THR A 270 3.30 -7.38 -14.12
N THR A 271 4.37 -7.69 -14.86
CA THR A 271 4.61 -7.13 -16.20
C THR A 271 3.59 -7.67 -17.21
N LEU A 272 3.36 -8.99 -17.21
CA LEU A 272 2.38 -9.65 -18.06
C LEU A 272 0.98 -9.04 -17.89
N LEU A 273 0.55 -8.83 -16.65
CA LEU A 273 -0.74 -8.25 -16.35
C LEU A 273 -0.84 -6.76 -16.73
N GLN A 274 0.24 -5.99 -16.60
CA GLN A 274 0.30 -4.62 -17.13
C GLN A 274 0.20 -4.58 -18.65
N VAL A 275 0.87 -5.50 -19.35
CA VAL A 275 0.78 -5.61 -20.81
C VAL A 275 -0.64 -5.96 -21.25
N GLY A 276 -1.24 -7.01 -20.66
CA GLY A 276 -2.63 -7.41 -20.94
C GLY A 276 -3.61 -6.27 -20.70
N SER A 277 -3.43 -5.49 -19.61
CA SER A 277 -4.31 -4.35 -19.31
C SER A 277 -4.32 -3.26 -20.40
N ARG A 278 -3.24 -3.11 -21.16
CA ARG A 278 -3.07 -2.11 -22.23
C ARG A 278 -3.55 -2.62 -23.59
N ARG A 279 -3.82 -3.91 -23.73
CA ARG A 279 -4.26 -4.56 -24.97
C ARG A 279 -5.77 -4.81 -24.89
N PRO A 280 -6.62 -4.02 -25.56
CA PRO A 280 -8.05 -4.09 -25.34
C PRO A 280 -8.71 -5.39 -25.80
N TRP A 281 -8.03 -6.12 -26.68
CA TRP A 281 -8.39 -7.42 -27.21
C TRP A 281 -7.95 -8.59 -26.32
N VAL A 282 -7.17 -8.34 -25.26
CA VAL A 282 -6.89 -9.37 -24.25
C VAL A 282 -8.10 -9.46 -23.31
N GLY A 283 -8.63 -10.68 -23.19
CA GLY A 283 -9.75 -11.04 -22.31
C GLY A 283 -9.28 -11.42 -20.89
N PRO A 284 -10.02 -12.31 -20.21
CA PRO A 284 -9.59 -12.90 -18.95
C PRO A 284 -8.19 -13.51 -19.01
N VAL A 285 -7.45 -13.34 -17.91
CA VAL A 285 -6.13 -13.91 -17.66
C VAL A 285 -6.18 -14.81 -16.45
N LEU A 286 -5.86 -16.08 -16.62
CA LEU A 286 -5.89 -17.08 -15.57
C LEU A 286 -4.47 -17.48 -15.20
N VAL A 287 -4.05 -17.12 -13.99
CA VAL A 287 -2.72 -17.44 -13.48
C VAL A 287 -2.70 -18.90 -13.04
N TYR A 288 -1.82 -19.70 -13.64
CA TYR A 288 -1.50 -21.05 -13.24
C TYR A 288 -0.33 -21.00 -12.25
N THR A 289 -0.50 -21.36 -10.98
CA THR A 289 -1.78 -21.70 -10.29
C THR A 289 -1.79 -21.06 -8.88
N VAL A 290 -2.86 -21.30 -8.11
CA VAL A 290 -3.00 -20.86 -6.73
C VAL A 290 -1.92 -21.49 -5.85
N ARG A 291 -1.76 -22.82 -5.88
CA ARG A 291 -0.87 -23.56 -4.99
C ARG A 291 0.04 -24.50 -5.78
N ASP A 292 1.30 -24.61 -5.36
CA ASP A 292 2.25 -25.60 -5.87
C ASP A 292 1.62 -27.00 -5.82
N LEU A 293 1.82 -27.80 -6.88
CA LEU A 293 1.10 -29.06 -7.09
C LEU A 293 1.76 -30.27 -6.41
N GLY A 294 3.03 -30.15 -6.02
CA GLY A 294 3.78 -31.22 -5.37
C GLY A 294 5.04 -30.71 -4.66
N SER A 295 5.77 -31.62 -4.01
CA SER A 295 7.02 -31.32 -3.33
C SER A 295 8.27 -31.71 -4.11
N ASP A 296 8.12 -32.39 -5.26
CA ASP A 296 9.24 -32.75 -6.12
C ASP A 296 9.76 -31.49 -6.82
N THR A 297 10.99 -31.13 -6.48
CA THR A 297 11.66 -29.92 -6.98
C THR A 297 12.26 -30.08 -8.37
N THR A 298 12.30 -31.31 -8.91
CA THR A 298 12.82 -31.60 -10.25
C THR A 298 11.78 -31.40 -11.35
N ASP A 299 10.50 -31.42 -10.98
CA ASP A 299 9.38 -31.20 -11.89
C ASP A 299 8.85 -29.75 -11.76
N PRO A 300 8.99 -28.91 -12.80
CA PRO A 300 8.54 -27.53 -12.77
C PRO A 300 7.02 -27.38 -12.58
N GLU A 301 6.21 -28.38 -12.95
CA GLU A 301 4.75 -28.36 -12.76
C GLU A 301 4.37 -28.22 -11.28
N ASN A 302 5.24 -28.68 -10.38
CA ASN A 302 5.02 -28.58 -8.96
C ASN A 302 5.24 -27.17 -8.38
N ALA A 303 5.69 -26.20 -9.18
CA ALA A 303 6.27 -24.94 -8.66
C ALA A 303 5.64 -23.65 -9.19
N TYR A 304 4.50 -23.74 -9.88
CA TYR A 304 3.78 -22.60 -10.46
C TYR A 304 2.92 -21.82 -9.46
N GLY A 305 2.69 -22.37 -8.26
CA GLY A 305 1.83 -21.79 -7.25
C GLY A 305 2.22 -20.38 -6.84
N GLN A 306 1.23 -19.62 -6.38
CA GLN A 306 1.46 -18.41 -5.58
C GLN A 306 1.68 -18.78 -4.10
N TYR A 307 1.18 -19.93 -3.68
CA TYR A 307 1.49 -20.55 -2.40
C TYR A 307 2.27 -21.83 -2.64
N THR A 308 3.15 -22.20 -1.72
CA THR A 308 3.79 -23.52 -1.70
C THR A 308 2.79 -24.63 -1.36
N ILE A 309 3.18 -25.90 -1.52
CA ILE A 309 2.31 -27.06 -1.32
C ILE A 309 1.77 -27.16 0.11
N ASP A 310 2.52 -26.73 1.12
CA ASP A 310 2.07 -26.62 2.53
C ASP A 310 1.17 -25.39 2.78
N GLY A 311 1.04 -24.52 1.79
CA GLY A 311 0.21 -23.33 1.82
C GLY A 311 0.93 -22.06 2.25
N THR A 312 2.25 -22.07 2.39
CA THR A 312 3.06 -20.88 2.71
C THR A 312 3.02 -19.87 1.56
N PRO A 313 2.82 -18.56 1.83
CA PRO A 313 2.83 -17.53 0.79
C PRO A 313 4.20 -17.38 0.11
N LYS A 314 4.26 -17.38 -1.23
CA LYS A 314 5.46 -17.01 -2.00
C LYS A 314 5.54 -15.49 -2.19
N ALA A 315 6.67 -14.98 -2.69
CA ALA A 315 6.90 -13.54 -2.86
C ALA A 315 5.78 -12.82 -3.65
N SER A 316 5.20 -13.49 -4.65
CA SER A 316 4.09 -12.96 -5.45
C SER A 316 2.84 -12.63 -4.61
N VAL A 317 2.58 -13.33 -3.50
CA VAL A 317 1.39 -13.10 -2.65
C VAL A 317 1.41 -11.72 -2.01
N GLN A 318 2.58 -11.20 -1.63
CA GLN A 318 2.68 -9.85 -1.07
C GLN A 318 2.31 -8.79 -2.11
N TRP A 319 2.74 -9.00 -3.36
CA TRP A 319 2.32 -8.15 -4.46
C TRP A 319 0.82 -8.26 -4.73
N TRP A 320 0.28 -9.49 -4.83
CA TRP A 320 -1.16 -9.72 -4.99
C TRP A 320 -1.95 -8.98 -3.90
N LYS A 321 -1.59 -9.16 -2.62
CA LYS A 321 -2.22 -8.43 -1.51
C LYS A 321 -2.09 -6.91 -1.63
N SER A 322 -0.95 -6.41 -2.11
CA SER A 322 -0.75 -4.96 -2.30
C SER A 322 -1.67 -4.39 -3.38
N VAL A 323 -1.96 -5.18 -4.41
CA VAL A 323 -2.85 -4.76 -5.50
C VAL A 323 -4.31 -5.07 -5.18
N THR A 324 -4.66 -6.03 -4.32
CA THR A 324 -6.05 -6.49 -4.14
C THR A 324 -6.78 -5.96 -2.90
N LYS A 325 -6.17 -5.06 -2.12
CA LYS A 325 -6.87 -4.46 -0.97
C LYS A 325 -8.08 -3.65 -1.46
N PRO A 326 -9.18 -3.55 -0.68
CA PRO A 326 -10.39 -2.79 -1.01
C PRO A 326 -10.20 -1.30 -1.31
N THR A 327 -8.98 -0.79 -1.28
CA THR A 327 -8.66 0.58 -1.69
C THR A 327 -7.48 0.68 -2.67
N SER A 328 -6.74 -0.39 -2.96
CA SER A 328 -5.72 -0.41 -4.01
C SER A 328 -6.26 -1.08 -5.28
N VAL A 329 -5.88 -0.54 -6.43
CA VAL A 329 -6.27 -1.07 -7.74
C VAL A 329 -5.68 -2.47 -7.89
N GLY A 330 -6.53 -3.48 -7.83
CA GLY A 330 -6.17 -4.82 -8.30
C GLY A 330 -6.41 -4.79 -9.78
N ILE A 331 -5.33 -4.66 -10.58
CA ILE A 331 -5.11 -4.96 -12.03
C ILE A 331 -6.26 -4.67 -13.06
N LEU A 332 -7.47 -4.32 -12.66
CA LEU A 332 -8.73 -4.79 -13.23
C LEU A 332 -9.83 -3.73 -13.15
N GLY A 333 -9.50 -2.48 -13.50
CA GLY A 333 -10.43 -1.36 -13.66
C GLY A 333 -11.85 -1.58 -13.13
N GLU A 334 -12.15 -1.08 -11.95
CA GLU A 334 -13.35 -0.27 -11.81
C GLU A 334 -12.84 1.10 -11.37
N ALA A 335 -13.68 2.12 -11.39
CA ALA A 335 -13.31 3.45 -10.92
C ALA A 335 -12.95 3.41 -9.42
N VAL A 336 -11.70 3.08 -9.11
CA VAL A 336 -11.08 3.37 -7.82
C VAL A 336 -10.72 4.84 -7.88
N ALA A 337 -11.19 5.61 -6.88
CA ALA A 337 -10.72 6.97 -6.66
C ALA A 337 -9.20 6.97 -6.86
N PRO A 338 -8.67 7.73 -7.84
CA PRO A 338 -7.30 7.58 -8.30
C PRO A 338 -6.32 7.61 -7.11
N ARG A 339 -5.11 7.04 -7.19
CA ARG A 339 -4.16 7.06 -6.06
C ARG A 339 -2.82 7.67 -6.43
N VAL A 340 -2.27 8.49 -5.55
CA VAL A 340 -0.98 9.15 -5.72
C VAL A 340 -0.01 8.67 -4.63
N SER A 341 1.27 8.58 -4.98
CA SER A 341 2.30 8.34 -3.97
C SER A 341 2.43 9.60 -3.11
N LEU A 342 2.62 9.44 -1.80
CA LEU A 342 2.89 10.59 -0.93
C LEU A 342 4.12 11.36 -1.40
N GLY A 343 5.15 10.66 -1.89
CA GLY A 343 6.35 11.30 -2.43
C GLY A 343 6.09 12.26 -3.60
N SER A 344 5.04 12.03 -4.41
CA SER A 344 4.68 12.96 -5.49
C SER A 344 4.11 14.30 -4.97
N LEU A 345 3.58 14.30 -3.75
CA LEU A 345 3.05 15.47 -3.07
C LEU A 345 4.15 16.24 -2.33
N TYR A 346 5.36 15.70 -2.20
CA TYR A 346 6.42 16.33 -1.43
C TYR A 346 6.83 17.66 -2.06
N ARG A 347 6.95 18.68 -1.21
CA ARG A 347 7.53 19.99 -1.52
C ARG A 347 8.57 20.31 -0.44
N PRO A 348 9.73 19.61 -0.46
CA PRO A 348 10.70 19.69 0.61
C PRO A 348 11.16 21.14 0.86
N MET A 349 11.35 21.48 2.13
CA MET A 349 11.84 22.78 2.56
C MET A 349 13.36 22.72 2.73
N THR A 350 14.06 22.61 1.60
CA THR A 350 15.52 22.49 1.56
C THR A 350 16.21 23.84 1.47
N ASP A 351 17.50 23.84 1.77
CA ASP A 351 18.41 24.99 1.66
C ASP A 351 18.11 26.16 2.62
N VAL A 352 19.10 27.03 2.78
CA VAL A 352 19.00 28.24 3.59
C VAL A 352 18.70 29.41 2.66
N ILE A 353 17.78 30.27 3.04
CA ILE A 353 17.49 31.50 2.29
C ILE A 353 18.76 32.37 2.17
N SER A 354 18.95 32.98 1.01
CA SER A 354 20.11 33.86 0.77
C SER A 354 20.07 35.07 1.71
N THR A 355 21.24 35.45 2.22
CA THR A 355 21.42 36.69 3.01
C THR A 355 21.16 37.96 2.21
N SER A 356 21.17 37.87 0.87
CA SER A 356 20.72 38.95 -0.02
C SER A 356 19.21 39.16 0.02
N VAL A 357 18.42 38.16 0.45
CA VAL A 357 16.97 38.25 0.60
C VAL A 357 16.60 38.52 2.05
N LEU A 358 17.10 37.73 3.00
CA LEU A 358 16.89 37.89 4.44
C LEU A 358 18.13 38.52 5.08
N THR A 359 18.10 39.83 5.26
CA THR A 359 19.24 40.62 5.75
C THR A 359 19.37 40.57 7.27
N THR A 360 18.29 40.28 8.00
CA THR A 360 18.30 40.10 9.46
C THR A 360 17.45 38.91 9.87
N ASP A 361 18.00 38.05 10.74
CA ASP A 361 17.28 37.02 11.49
C ASP A 361 17.97 36.80 12.84
N ARG A 362 17.36 37.31 13.90
CA ARG A 362 17.89 37.26 15.27
C ARG A 362 16.78 37.42 16.31
N TYR A 363 17.04 36.97 17.54
CA TYR A 363 16.22 37.36 18.69
C TYR A 363 16.60 38.73 19.23
N VAL A 364 15.60 39.47 19.68
CA VAL A 364 15.74 40.72 20.45
C VAL A 364 14.72 40.71 21.60
N THR A 365 14.99 41.44 22.68
CA THR A 365 14.14 41.50 23.88
C THR A 365 13.25 42.74 23.93
N SER A 366 13.33 43.60 22.92
CA SER A 366 12.47 44.75 22.71
C SER A 366 12.11 44.85 21.24
N LEU A 367 10.90 45.34 20.94
CA LEU A 367 10.48 45.55 19.57
C LEU A 367 11.41 46.59 18.92
N PRO A 368 12.02 46.31 17.75
CA PRO A 368 12.86 47.29 17.08
C PRO A 368 12.08 48.57 16.73
N ASN A 369 12.70 49.73 16.91
CA ASN A 369 12.09 51.04 16.64
C ASN A 369 12.23 51.47 15.16
N ASP A 370 12.08 50.52 14.24
CA ASP A 370 12.22 50.74 12.80
C ASP A 370 10.89 50.65 12.04
N TYR A 371 9.76 50.60 12.75
CA TYR A 371 8.41 50.66 12.17
C TYR A 371 7.91 52.11 12.04
N THR A 372 7.30 52.42 10.90
CA THR A 372 6.62 53.71 10.67
C THR A 372 5.23 53.71 11.31
N ASN A 373 4.49 52.61 11.17
CA ASN A 373 3.17 52.43 11.77
C ASN A 373 2.98 50.95 12.11
N GLN A 374 3.29 50.57 13.35
CA GLN A 374 3.24 49.18 13.78
C GLN A 374 1.81 48.63 13.87
N TRP A 375 1.65 47.36 13.52
CA TRP A 375 0.43 46.59 13.69
C TRP A 375 0.73 45.16 14.15
N GLY A 376 -0.08 44.62 15.06
CA GLY A 376 0.07 43.25 15.58
C GLY A 376 -1.08 42.37 15.13
N THR A 377 -0.77 41.27 14.45
CA THR A 377 -1.73 40.23 14.05
C THR A 377 -1.64 39.06 15.02
N ARG A 378 -2.69 38.88 15.84
CA ARG A 378 -2.76 37.88 16.91
C ARG A 378 -3.06 36.48 16.38
N TRP A 379 -2.58 35.45 17.07
CA TRP A 379 -2.74 34.02 16.76
C TRP A 379 -4.15 33.55 16.34
N ASP A 380 -5.23 34.18 16.82
CA ASP A 380 -6.62 33.82 16.48
C ASP A 380 -7.17 34.54 15.24
N ALA A 381 -6.34 35.32 14.56
CA ALA A 381 -6.71 35.95 13.30
C ALA A 381 -6.89 34.89 12.20
N THR A 382 -7.94 35.05 11.39
CA THR A 382 -8.24 34.19 10.23
C THR A 382 -7.22 34.33 9.10
N THR A 383 -6.28 35.29 9.21
CA THR A 383 -5.16 35.49 8.29
C THR A 383 -4.10 34.40 8.40
N PHE A 384 -4.07 33.62 9.49
CA PHE A 384 -3.15 32.49 9.62
C PHE A 384 -3.77 31.22 9.08
N ASN A 385 -3.00 30.50 8.27
CA ASN A 385 -3.26 29.11 7.98
C ASN A 385 -2.69 28.26 9.13
N ALA A 386 -3.58 27.72 9.97
CA ALA A 386 -3.26 26.87 11.12
C ALA A 386 -3.75 25.42 10.90
N GLN A 387 -3.57 24.89 9.70
CA GLN A 387 -3.97 23.53 9.33
C GLN A 387 -3.52 22.48 10.36
N GLY A 388 -4.47 21.69 10.87
CA GLY A 388 -4.19 20.63 11.83
C GLY A 388 -3.91 21.11 13.26
N GLN A 389 -4.05 22.41 13.55
CA GLN A 389 -3.90 22.98 14.87
C GLN A 389 -5.28 23.22 15.51
N ASN A 390 -5.37 23.12 16.84
CA ASN A 390 -6.52 23.59 17.61
C ASN A 390 -6.08 24.67 18.62
N LEU A 391 -5.82 25.86 18.10
CA LEU A 391 -5.34 26.99 18.92
C LEU A 391 -6.47 27.51 19.79
N VAL A 392 -6.31 27.40 21.10
CA VAL A 392 -7.27 27.90 22.10
C VAL A 392 -6.57 28.86 23.05
N ALA A 393 -7.32 29.79 23.64
CA ALA A 393 -6.75 30.76 24.57
C ALA A 393 -6.06 30.04 25.74
N ALA A 394 -4.81 30.42 26.05
CA ALA A 394 -4.03 29.80 27.12
C ALA A 394 -4.69 29.99 28.49
N THR A 395 -5.38 31.12 28.67
CA THR A 395 -6.33 31.33 29.76
C THR A 395 -7.73 31.37 29.16
N PRO A 396 -8.64 30.44 29.51
CA PRO A 396 -10.02 30.47 29.04
C PRO A 396 -10.67 31.84 29.28
N GLY A 397 -11.27 32.42 28.24
CA GLY A 397 -11.90 33.75 28.31
C GLY A 397 -10.95 34.95 28.17
N SER A 398 -9.63 34.75 28.12
CA SER A 398 -8.64 35.82 27.92
C SER A 398 -7.70 35.54 26.74
N PRO A 399 -8.17 35.69 25.49
CA PRO A 399 -7.35 35.43 24.30
C PRO A 399 -6.18 36.41 24.13
N ALA A 400 -6.22 37.54 24.85
CA ALA A 400 -5.09 38.44 24.96
C ALA A 400 -3.87 37.71 25.53
N ASN A 401 -4.05 36.83 26.53
CA ASN A 401 -2.97 36.08 27.18
C ASN A 401 -2.31 35.00 26.29
N GLY A 402 -2.64 35.01 25.00
CA GLY A 402 -2.19 34.15 23.91
C GLY A 402 -2.81 32.75 23.91
N CYS A 403 -2.12 31.75 23.35
CA CYS A 403 -2.74 30.45 23.02
C CYS A 403 -1.88 29.23 23.33
N VAL A 404 -2.58 28.10 23.42
CA VAL A 404 -2.03 26.75 23.38
C VAL A 404 -2.56 26.02 22.16
N ASN A 405 -1.80 25.05 21.64
CA ASN A 405 -2.36 24.11 20.68
C ASN A 405 -2.93 22.90 21.43
N SER A 406 -4.25 22.82 21.52
CA SER A 406 -4.94 21.74 22.24
C SER A 406 -5.01 20.42 21.45
N SER A 407 -4.56 20.37 20.19
CA SER A 407 -4.44 19.10 19.45
C SER A 407 -3.35 18.18 20.02
N SER A 408 -2.30 18.77 20.59
CA SER A 408 -1.21 18.06 21.27
C SER A 408 -1.55 17.89 22.75
N GLY A 409 -2.08 16.72 23.10
CA GLY A 409 -2.62 16.42 24.44
C GLY A 409 -1.58 15.96 25.45
N ARG A 410 -0.33 16.45 25.40
CA ARG A 410 0.70 16.09 26.37
C ARG A 410 0.62 17.00 27.59
N TYR A 411 0.25 16.42 28.72
CA TYR A 411 0.21 17.09 30.02
C TYR A 411 1.15 16.38 30.99
N VAL A 412 1.81 17.14 31.86
CA VAL A 412 2.60 16.63 32.99
C VAL A 412 2.02 17.20 34.26
N THR A 413 1.74 16.33 35.24
CA THR A 413 1.27 16.73 36.56
C THR A 413 2.40 16.58 37.57
N SER A 414 2.77 17.65 38.25
CA SER A 414 3.70 17.64 39.38
C SER A 414 3.01 18.22 40.61
N GLY A 415 2.79 17.40 41.63
CA GLY A 415 1.95 17.77 42.78
C GLY A 415 0.50 18.05 42.33
N SER A 416 -0.05 19.20 42.72
CA SER A 416 -1.40 19.65 42.31
C SER A 416 -1.44 20.40 40.97
N THR A 417 -0.30 20.55 40.29
CA THR A 417 -0.20 21.38 39.09
C THR A 417 -0.09 20.53 37.84
N THR A 418 -1.08 20.63 36.94
CA THR A 418 -1.07 20.01 35.61
C THR A 418 -0.70 21.05 34.57
N LEU A 419 0.34 20.78 33.79
CA LEU A 419 0.90 21.69 32.79
C LEU A 419 0.91 21.00 31.44
N GLN A 420 0.49 21.71 30.39
CA GLN A 420 0.62 21.21 29.02
C GLN A 420 2.06 21.42 28.53
N PHE A 421 2.71 20.35 28.09
CA PHE A 421 4.12 20.35 27.66
C PHE A 421 4.23 19.96 26.19
N GLY A 422 5.08 20.65 25.43
CA GLY A 422 5.44 20.21 24.08
C GLY A 422 4.35 20.40 23.04
N SER A 423 3.44 21.37 23.24
CA SER A 423 2.63 21.82 22.10
C SER A 423 3.49 22.68 21.17
N THR A 424 3.17 22.70 19.89
CA THR A 424 3.81 23.63 18.94
C THR A 424 2.72 24.39 18.23
N ILE A 425 2.97 25.67 17.99
CA ILE A 425 2.14 26.51 17.15
C ILE A 425 2.80 26.52 15.77
N ASP A 426 2.07 26.00 14.78
CA ASP A 426 2.51 25.92 13.40
C ASP A 426 1.55 26.72 12.52
N VAL A 427 2.00 27.90 12.10
CA VAL A 427 1.18 28.84 11.33
C VAL A 427 1.89 29.28 10.07
N GLU A 428 1.12 29.52 9.03
CA GLU A 428 1.62 29.99 7.75
C GLU A 428 0.74 31.08 7.15
N PHE A 429 1.34 32.03 6.45
CA PHE A 429 0.63 33.19 5.89
C PHE A 429 1.39 33.76 4.68
N MET A 430 0.66 34.49 3.83
CA MET A 430 1.25 35.36 2.82
C MET A 430 1.55 36.72 3.45
N PHE A 431 2.70 37.30 3.10
CA PHE A 431 3.20 38.54 3.66
C PHE A 431 3.71 39.44 2.53
N THR A 432 3.32 40.73 2.50
CA THR A 432 3.70 41.68 1.43
C THR A 432 4.67 42.78 1.87
N GLY A 433 5.29 42.64 3.04
CA GLY A 433 6.21 43.64 3.60
C GLY A 433 7.68 43.30 3.40
N ASP A 434 8.53 44.12 4.03
CA ASP A 434 9.99 44.01 4.09
C ASP A 434 10.51 43.74 5.51
N LYS A 435 9.63 43.77 6.51
CA LYS A 435 10.00 43.49 7.91
C LYS A 435 8.83 42.98 8.72
N LEU A 436 9.11 42.01 9.57
CA LEU A 436 8.20 41.53 10.59
C LEU A 436 8.97 41.08 11.82
N ASP A 437 8.28 41.02 12.95
CA ASP A 437 8.79 40.47 14.19
C ASP A 437 7.80 39.42 14.70
N ILE A 438 8.28 38.21 14.98
CA ILE A 438 7.50 37.17 15.65
C ILE A 438 7.59 37.47 17.14
N MET A 439 6.54 38.06 17.70
CA MET A 439 6.48 38.40 19.12
C MET A 439 6.00 37.20 19.93
N MET A 440 6.73 36.93 21.00
CA MET A 440 6.66 35.74 21.82
C MET A 440 6.84 36.15 23.30
N SER A 441 6.17 35.49 24.24
CA SER A 441 6.40 35.73 25.68
C SER A 441 7.05 34.53 26.36
N CYS A 442 8.33 34.62 26.70
CA CYS A 442 9.07 33.52 27.32
C CYS A 442 8.90 33.53 28.84
N GLY A 443 8.43 32.43 29.44
CA GLY A 443 8.28 32.27 30.89
C GLY A 443 9.60 31.96 31.63
N GLY A 444 10.74 31.98 30.91
CA GLY A 444 12.07 31.62 31.39
C GLY A 444 12.57 30.29 30.83
N GLY A 445 13.86 30.19 30.51
CA GLY A 445 14.46 28.98 29.92
C GLY A 445 14.71 29.09 28.41
N TYR A 446 15.05 27.95 27.80
CA TYR A 446 15.51 27.86 26.41
C TYR A 446 14.38 27.55 25.45
N PHE A 447 14.43 28.17 24.27
CA PHE A 447 13.47 27.98 23.19
C PHE A 447 14.18 28.03 21.84
N ASP A 448 13.55 27.46 20.82
CA ASP A 448 13.90 27.65 19.42
C ASP A 448 12.65 27.85 18.59
N THR A 449 12.78 28.58 17.49
CA THR A 449 11.70 28.81 16.52
C THR A 449 12.23 28.37 15.16
N GLN A 450 11.40 27.78 14.33
CA GLN A 450 11.71 27.52 12.92
C GLN A 450 10.93 28.50 12.06
N VAL A 451 11.63 29.10 11.11
CA VAL A 451 11.04 30.01 10.13
C VAL A 451 11.44 29.50 8.76
N TYR A 452 10.43 29.35 7.90
CA TYR A 452 10.60 28.99 6.51
C TYR A 452 9.98 30.09 5.66
N ILE A 453 10.67 30.46 4.60
CA ILE A 453 10.34 31.62 3.78
C ILE A 453 10.41 31.19 2.33
N GLU A 454 9.34 31.45 1.59
CA GLU A 454 9.32 31.20 0.16
C GLU A 454 10.16 32.22 -0.57
N ASP A 455 11.05 31.70 -1.42
CA ASP A 455 11.87 32.48 -2.32
C ASP A 455 11.94 31.73 -3.65
N GLN A 456 11.58 32.42 -4.73
CA GLN A 456 11.48 31.85 -6.08
C GLN A 456 10.62 30.56 -6.14
N GLY A 457 9.49 30.53 -5.43
CA GLY A 457 8.56 29.41 -5.41
C GLY A 457 9.01 28.19 -4.59
N VAL A 458 10.12 28.30 -3.85
CA VAL A 458 10.63 27.24 -2.97
C VAL A 458 10.65 27.73 -1.53
N MET A 459 10.09 26.95 -0.60
CA MET A 459 10.21 27.22 0.84
C MET A 459 11.64 26.91 1.29
N ARG A 460 12.34 27.91 1.80
CA ARG A 460 13.72 27.79 2.31
C ARG A 460 13.77 28.05 3.80
N LYS A 461 14.74 27.43 4.49
CA LYS A 461 14.96 27.66 5.93
C LYS A 461 15.56 29.05 6.16
N ALA A 462 15.10 29.77 7.18
CA ALA A 462 15.75 31.04 7.57
C ALA A 462 17.19 30.82 8.08
N LYS A 463 17.43 29.68 8.75
CA LYS A 463 18.75 29.24 9.23
C LYS A 463 18.93 27.74 8.96
N ALA A 464 20.17 27.31 8.71
CA ALA A 464 20.50 25.89 8.55
C ALA A 464 20.13 25.05 9.80
N LEU A 465 20.34 25.64 10.98
CA LEU A 465 20.05 25.06 12.28
C LEU A 465 18.93 25.86 12.96
N PRO A 466 18.14 25.22 13.85
CA PRO A 466 17.21 25.92 14.74
C PRO A 466 17.86 27.13 15.41
N LEU A 467 17.22 28.30 15.32
CA LEU A 467 17.70 29.48 16.03
C LEU A 467 17.25 29.37 17.48
N ALA A 468 18.19 29.04 18.37
CA ALA A 468 17.95 28.91 19.80
C ALA A 468 18.14 30.25 20.54
N GLY A 469 17.43 30.41 21.65
CA GLY A 469 17.51 31.58 22.52
C GLY A 469 17.16 31.22 23.97
N SER A 470 17.49 32.13 24.88
CA SER A 470 17.11 32.05 26.30
C SER A 470 16.82 33.46 26.80
N ALA A 471 15.64 33.66 27.35
CA ALA A 471 15.16 34.94 27.84
C ALA A 471 13.89 34.75 28.69
N THR A 472 13.56 35.78 29.45
CA THR A 472 12.31 35.89 30.21
C THR A 472 11.59 37.17 29.80
N GLY A 473 10.27 37.10 29.65
CA GLY A 473 9.43 38.22 29.19
C GLY A 473 9.25 38.25 27.67
N ALA A 474 8.98 39.43 27.12
CA ALA A 474 8.75 39.60 25.69
C ALA A 474 10.04 39.39 24.89
N VAL A 475 9.97 38.53 23.88
CA VAL A 475 11.03 38.24 22.91
C VAL A 475 10.46 38.38 21.52
N TYR A 476 11.28 38.91 20.61
CA TYR A 476 10.92 39.07 19.21
C TYR A 476 11.95 38.37 18.36
N ARG A 477 11.52 37.50 17.45
CA ARG A 477 12.39 37.07 16.35
C ARG A 477 12.24 38.06 15.21
N SER A 478 13.27 38.88 15.05
CA SER A 478 13.29 39.99 14.12
C SER A 478 13.77 39.55 12.74
N LEU A 479 12.89 39.69 11.75
CA LEU A 479 13.15 39.36 10.36
C LEU A 479 13.13 40.64 9.52
N ARG A 480 14.20 40.87 8.75
CA ARG A 480 14.29 41.98 7.79
C ARG A 480 14.66 41.43 6.42
N PHE A 481 13.95 41.90 5.41
CA PHE A 481 14.15 41.57 4.02
C PHE A 481 14.82 42.73 3.30
N ALA A 482 15.64 42.43 2.28
CA ALA A 482 16.30 43.47 1.49
C ALA A 482 15.31 44.37 0.74
N GLU A 483 14.14 43.81 0.40
CA GLU A 483 13.09 44.51 -0.33
C GLU A 483 11.70 44.04 0.08
N ARG A 484 10.74 44.92 -0.16
CA ARG A 484 9.31 44.64 -0.02
C ARG A 484 8.86 43.71 -1.14
N ALA A 485 8.33 42.54 -0.79
CA ALA A 485 7.76 41.62 -1.76
C ALA A 485 6.69 40.74 -1.11
N THR A 486 5.90 40.08 -1.96
CA THR A 486 4.96 39.03 -1.52
C THR A 486 5.70 37.72 -1.33
N ARG A 487 5.65 37.17 -0.11
CA ARG A 487 6.31 35.90 0.25
C ARG A 487 5.37 35.07 1.12
N ARG A 488 5.45 33.75 1.00
CA ARG A 488 4.83 32.82 1.95
C ARG A 488 5.79 32.58 3.11
N ILE A 489 5.31 32.69 4.35
CA ILE A 489 6.12 32.52 5.56
C ILE A 489 5.43 31.51 6.47
N ARG A 490 6.18 30.48 6.88
CA ARG A 490 5.76 29.49 7.87
C ARG A 490 6.59 29.66 9.14
N VAL A 491 5.93 29.63 10.28
CA VAL A 491 6.56 29.78 11.60
C VAL A 491 6.12 28.63 12.49
N VAL A 492 7.10 27.94 13.07
CA VAL A 492 6.90 26.89 14.08
C VAL A 492 7.49 27.37 15.40
N ILE A 493 6.65 27.39 16.43
CA ILE A 493 6.91 28.03 17.73
C ILE A 493 6.63 27.00 18.84
N PRO A 494 7.48 26.90 19.88
CA PRO A 494 7.29 25.89 20.92
C PRO A 494 6.28 26.39 21.94
N TYR A 495 5.72 25.49 22.73
CA TYR A 495 4.90 25.85 23.86
C TYR A 495 5.18 24.93 25.05
N GLY A 496 5.27 25.51 26.25
CA GLY A 496 5.42 24.76 27.50
C GLY A 496 5.22 25.64 28.73
N PRO A 497 5.20 25.08 29.95
CA PRO A 497 4.87 25.85 31.15
C PRO A 497 5.90 26.91 31.55
N ASN A 498 7.11 26.84 31.00
CA ASN A 498 8.14 27.87 31.13
C ASN A 498 8.25 28.73 29.85
N ALA A 499 7.36 28.57 28.85
CA ALA A 499 7.52 29.18 27.52
C ALA A 499 6.19 29.51 26.80
N LEU A 500 6.14 30.74 26.24
CA LEU A 500 5.25 31.20 25.16
C LEU A 500 3.76 31.21 25.48
N THR A 501 3.37 32.10 26.40
CA THR A 501 1.95 32.44 26.60
C THR A 501 1.40 33.29 25.46
N TRP A 502 2.15 34.27 24.94
CA TRP A 502 1.72 35.20 23.88
C TRP A 502 2.41 34.93 22.55
N THR A 503 1.66 34.91 21.44
CA THR A 503 2.19 34.88 20.06
C THR A 503 1.43 35.84 19.15
N GLN A 504 2.15 36.76 18.49
CA GLN A 504 1.62 37.60 17.41
C GLN A 504 2.70 37.92 16.37
N ILE A 505 2.28 38.22 15.15
CA ILE A 505 3.18 38.74 14.11
C ILE A 505 3.04 40.26 14.09
N VAL A 506 4.11 40.96 14.43
CA VAL A 506 4.20 42.42 14.36
C VAL A 506 4.77 42.80 13.00
N HIS A 507 4.14 43.74 12.32
CA HIS A 507 4.54 44.19 10.98
C HIS A 507 4.14 45.65 10.75
N GLU A 508 4.60 46.25 9.64
CA GLU A 508 4.08 47.54 9.19
C GLU A 508 2.60 47.44 8.87
N ARG A 509 1.80 48.43 9.25
CA ARG A 509 0.37 48.50 8.93
C ARG A 509 0.10 48.54 7.43
N SER A 510 1.07 49.00 6.64
CA SER A 510 1.00 48.95 5.18
C SER A 510 1.24 47.55 4.62
N ALA A 511 1.84 46.63 5.38
CA ALA A 511 2.01 45.25 4.99
C ALA A 511 0.70 44.47 5.20
N ILE A 512 0.39 43.63 4.22
CA ILE A 512 -0.81 42.78 4.19
C ILE A 512 -0.40 41.36 4.59
N LEU A 513 -1.13 40.80 5.55
CA LEU A 513 -1.12 39.38 5.89
C LEU A 513 -2.42 38.75 5.41
N THR A 514 -2.32 37.66 4.67
CA THR A 514 -3.48 36.85 4.27
C THR A 514 -3.19 35.37 4.47
N ARG A 515 -4.26 34.58 4.60
CA ARG A 515 -4.17 33.13 4.73
C ARG A 515 -3.43 32.53 3.53
N SER A 516 -2.44 31.68 3.78
CA SER A 516 -1.76 30.93 2.71
C SER A 516 -2.66 29.80 2.18
N PRO A 517 -2.39 29.30 0.96
CA PRO A 517 -3.01 28.07 0.47
C PRO A 517 -2.71 26.88 1.38
N ASP A 518 -3.59 25.89 1.37
CA ASP A 518 -3.43 24.68 2.14
C ASP A 518 -2.26 23.80 1.63
N ARG A 519 -1.72 22.97 2.52
CA ARG A 519 -0.74 21.92 2.22
C ARG A 519 -1.35 20.55 2.48
N PRO A 520 -0.89 19.48 1.83
CA PRO A 520 -1.24 18.12 2.22
C PRO A 520 -1.05 17.96 3.74
N LEU A 521 -2.14 17.59 4.42
CA LEU A 521 -2.18 17.47 5.88
C LEU A 521 -2.01 16.01 6.27
N ILE A 522 -1.12 15.73 7.22
CA ILE A 522 -1.05 14.43 7.89
C ILE A 522 -1.33 14.59 9.38
N VAL A 523 -1.88 13.55 10.00
CA VAL A 523 -2.00 13.44 11.46
C VAL A 523 -0.89 12.54 11.97
N THR A 524 -0.18 12.97 13.00
CA THR A 524 0.87 12.19 13.65
C THR A 524 0.51 11.92 15.09
N THR A 525 0.75 10.69 15.55
CA THR A 525 0.58 10.31 16.95
C THR A 525 1.67 9.35 17.37
N GLY A 526 2.09 9.46 18.63
CA GLY A 526 3.18 8.73 19.27
C GLY A 526 3.40 9.31 20.66
N ASP A 527 4.54 9.06 21.28
CA ASP A 527 4.90 9.62 22.59
C ASP A 527 5.92 10.77 22.49
N SER A 528 6.63 11.04 23.58
CA SER A 528 7.69 12.04 23.67
C SER A 528 8.93 11.71 22.85
N TYR A 529 9.10 10.49 22.36
CA TYR A 529 10.17 10.11 21.44
C TYR A 529 9.87 10.61 20.02
N PHE A 530 8.60 10.55 19.62
CA PHE A 530 8.16 10.88 18.26
C PHE A 530 7.93 12.39 18.05
N GLU A 531 7.35 13.06 19.05
CA GLU A 531 7.14 14.52 19.06
C GLU A 531 8.14 15.21 20.01
N PRO A 532 8.50 16.49 19.79
CA PRO A 532 9.59 17.13 20.50
C PRO A 532 9.48 16.99 22.03
N ALA A 533 10.60 16.58 22.62
CA ALA A 533 10.66 16.19 24.02
C ALA A 533 10.81 17.37 24.99
N GLY A 534 10.95 18.61 24.49
CA GLY A 534 11.34 19.76 25.31
C GLY A 534 12.75 19.63 25.89
N VAL A 535 13.58 18.76 25.30
CA VAL A 535 14.91 18.42 25.82
C VAL A 535 15.88 19.53 25.44
N TYR A 536 16.30 20.26 26.46
CA TYR A 536 17.37 21.24 26.39
C TYR A 536 18.73 20.57 26.64
N ASN A 537 19.78 21.04 25.95
CA ASN A 537 21.17 20.78 26.32
C ASN A 537 21.84 22.07 26.87
N PRO A 538 22.01 22.19 28.20
CA PRO A 538 22.82 23.22 28.88
C PRO A 538 24.09 23.69 28.16
N GLY A 539 24.07 24.91 27.61
CA GLY A 539 25.22 25.57 26.98
C GLY A 539 25.35 25.35 25.47
N SER A 540 24.41 24.65 24.84
CA SER A 540 24.45 24.37 23.41
C SER A 540 23.94 25.53 22.56
N ALA A 541 24.58 25.77 21.40
CA ALA A 541 24.01 26.61 20.33
C ALA A 541 22.79 25.97 19.64
N ARG A 542 22.29 24.84 20.17
CA ARG A 542 21.19 24.02 19.62
C ARG A 542 20.12 23.84 20.70
N SER A 543 18.85 23.90 20.28
CA SER A 543 17.67 23.59 21.09
C SER A 543 16.74 22.69 20.30
N PHE A 544 16.01 21.83 21.02
CA PHE A 544 15.03 20.87 20.49
C PHE A 544 13.66 21.06 21.17
N ALA A 545 13.34 22.31 21.54
CA ALA A 545 12.05 22.67 22.11
C ALA A 545 10.96 22.62 21.02
N CYS A 546 11.28 23.06 19.80
CA CYS A 546 10.47 22.77 18.62
C CYS A 546 11.02 21.61 17.81
N PHE A 547 12.32 21.64 17.46
CA PHE A 547 12.84 20.77 16.40
C PHE A 547 12.92 19.29 16.82
N GLY A 548 11.93 18.49 16.42
CA GLY A 548 11.86 17.04 16.60
C GLY A 548 11.79 16.26 15.28
N MET A 549 11.42 14.98 15.34
CA MET A 549 11.25 14.13 14.15
C MET A 549 10.17 14.68 13.20
N ILE A 550 9.12 15.29 13.76
CA ILE A 550 8.04 15.89 12.99
C ILE A 550 8.52 17.10 12.19
N ASP A 551 9.42 17.91 12.73
CA ASP A 551 9.97 19.06 12.00
C ASP A 551 10.91 18.60 10.89
N GLN A 552 11.67 17.53 11.12
CA GLN A 552 12.41 16.86 10.04
C GLN A 552 11.46 16.30 8.97
N LEU A 553 10.32 15.75 9.36
CA LEU A 553 9.30 15.26 8.43
C LEU A 553 8.66 16.42 7.65
N ILE A 554 8.41 17.56 8.29
CA ILE A 554 7.95 18.80 7.65
C ILE A 554 8.99 19.30 6.64
N GLU A 555 10.27 19.33 7.01
CA GLU A 555 11.34 19.74 6.10
C GLU A 555 11.46 18.78 4.91
N ALA A 556 11.36 17.47 5.14
CA ALA A 556 11.49 16.47 4.08
C ALA A 556 10.29 16.41 3.13
N THR A 557 9.09 16.76 3.59
CA THR A 557 7.84 16.57 2.84
C THR A 557 7.16 17.86 2.43
N GLY A 558 7.36 18.94 3.17
CA GLY A 558 6.61 20.19 3.00
C GLY A 558 5.16 20.14 3.48
N PHE A 559 4.76 19.09 4.21
CA PHE A 559 3.37 18.89 4.65
C PHE A 559 2.97 19.76 5.83
N ALA A 560 1.66 19.97 5.99
CA ALA A 560 1.07 20.39 7.25
C ALA A 560 0.94 19.16 8.16
N VAL A 561 1.14 19.34 9.47
CA VAL A 561 1.09 18.23 10.43
C VAL A 561 0.21 18.59 11.61
N ALA A 562 -0.84 17.79 11.82
CA ALA A 562 -1.56 17.77 13.08
C ALA A 562 -0.80 16.89 14.06
N ARG A 563 -0.23 17.54 15.08
CA ARG A 563 0.58 16.93 16.13
C ARG A 563 -0.33 16.51 17.28
N CYS A 564 -0.34 15.21 17.59
CA CYS A 564 -1.32 14.59 18.47
C CYS A 564 -0.70 13.61 19.48
N ALA A 565 0.62 13.64 19.67
CA ALA A 565 1.26 12.82 20.69
C ALA A 565 0.72 13.09 22.10
N GLN A 566 0.77 12.08 22.96
CA GLN A 566 0.47 12.18 24.39
C GLN A 566 1.66 11.70 25.22
N GLY A 567 1.69 12.09 26.49
CA GLY A 567 2.62 11.52 27.44
C GLY A 567 2.23 10.07 27.78
N GLY A 568 3.23 9.20 27.99
CA GLY A 568 3.03 7.78 28.23
C GLY A 568 3.21 6.92 26.98
N THR A 569 3.20 5.61 27.17
CA THR A 569 3.62 4.61 26.19
C THR A 569 2.52 3.54 25.97
N GLY A 570 2.28 3.18 24.70
CA GLY A 570 1.23 2.25 24.28
C GLY A 570 0.18 2.97 23.43
N TYR A 571 0.33 2.92 22.10
CA TYR A 571 -0.63 3.50 21.15
C TYR A 571 -1.38 2.45 20.35
N PHE A 572 -0.80 1.25 20.25
CA PHE A 572 -1.49 0.07 19.75
C PHE A 572 -2.07 -0.77 20.88
N ASN A 573 -1.64 -0.57 22.13
CA ASN A 573 -2.28 -1.09 23.34
C ASN A 573 -2.52 0.05 24.37
N ASP A 574 -3.16 -0.26 25.49
CA ASP A 574 -3.52 0.72 26.54
C ASP A 574 -2.45 0.87 27.64
N GLY A 575 -1.24 0.41 27.39
CA GLY A 575 -0.12 0.38 28.34
C GLY A 575 -0.20 -0.75 29.39
N SER A 576 -1.32 -1.46 29.50
CA SER A 576 -1.54 -2.50 30.52
C SER A 576 -0.86 -3.83 30.22
N GLY A 577 -0.43 -4.03 28.97
CA GLY A 577 0.08 -5.30 28.48
C GLY A 577 -0.96 -6.41 28.30
N SER A 578 -2.20 -6.20 28.76
CA SER A 578 -3.28 -7.18 28.69
C SER A 578 -3.87 -7.30 27.29
N ALA A 579 -4.26 -8.52 26.91
CA ALA A 579 -4.97 -8.79 25.67
C ALA A 579 -6.42 -8.27 25.75
N GLY A 580 -6.74 -7.15 25.10
CA GLY A 580 -8.13 -6.74 24.84
C GLY A 580 -8.61 -5.40 25.43
N SER A 581 -7.83 -4.71 26.26
CA SER A 581 -8.24 -3.41 26.78
C SER A 581 -7.87 -2.28 25.80
N LEU A 582 -8.88 -1.49 25.42
CA LEU A 582 -8.78 -0.24 24.63
C LEU A 582 -9.39 0.96 25.39
N THR A 583 -9.80 0.75 26.64
CA THR A 583 -10.70 1.63 27.39
C THR A 583 -9.98 2.64 28.27
N ALA A 584 -8.67 2.86 28.12
CA ALA A 584 -7.91 3.76 28.99
C ALA A 584 -8.60 5.14 29.11
N THR A 585 -9.26 5.34 30.25
CA THR A 585 -9.91 6.58 30.63
C THR A 585 -8.83 7.55 31.09
N TYR A 586 -8.91 8.78 30.62
CA TYR A 586 -7.92 9.82 30.89
C TYR A 586 -7.82 10.12 32.40
N GLY A 587 -6.65 9.90 32.98
CA GLY A 587 -6.30 10.16 34.37
C GLY A 587 -4.78 10.25 34.55
N THR A 588 -4.26 11.47 34.43
CA THR A 588 -2.91 12.01 34.75
C THR A 588 -1.61 11.19 34.54
N ALA A 589 -1.59 9.96 34.02
CA ALA A 589 -0.33 9.19 33.90
C ALA A 589 -0.19 8.22 32.71
N HIS A 590 -1.19 8.03 31.83
CA HIS A 590 -1.10 7.04 30.73
C HIS A 590 -1.56 7.58 29.37
N SER A 591 -0.90 7.14 28.29
CA SER A 591 -1.31 7.35 26.90
C SER A 591 -2.58 6.55 26.59
N SER A 592 -3.32 6.97 25.56
CA SER A 592 -4.50 6.24 25.10
C SER A 592 -4.29 5.68 23.68
N PRO A 593 -4.79 4.46 23.38
CA PRO A 593 -4.67 3.86 22.06
C PRO A 593 -5.23 4.80 20.98
N PHE A 594 -4.53 4.99 19.87
CA PHE A 594 -4.79 6.12 18.98
C PHE A 594 -6.20 6.17 18.37
N GLY A 595 -6.89 5.02 18.28
CA GLY A 595 -8.27 4.87 17.79
C GLY A 595 -9.32 4.66 18.89
N SER A 596 -8.99 4.84 20.17
CA SER A 596 -9.97 4.74 21.26
C SER A 596 -11.03 5.84 21.19
N THR A 597 -12.19 5.64 21.81
CA THR A 597 -13.28 6.63 21.84
C THR A 597 -12.82 8.00 22.33
N SER A 598 -11.96 8.04 23.35
CA SER A 598 -11.41 9.30 23.88
C SER A 598 -10.49 9.99 22.86
N ARG A 599 -9.67 9.24 22.12
CA ARG A 599 -8.80 9.78 21.06
C ARG A 599 -9.59 10.29 19.86
N ILE A 600 -10.61 9.55 19.41
CA ILE A 600 -11.51 10.00 18.35
C ILE A 600 -12.20 11.32 18.75
N GLY A 601 -12.65 11.42 20.01
CA GLY A 601 -13.20 12.66 20.56
C GLY A 601 -12.20 13.82 20.54
N ALA A 602 -10.93 13.57 20.88
CA ALA A 602 -9.88 14.59 20.85
C ALA A 602 -9.49 15.06 19.44
N TYR A 603 -9.63 14.20 18.42
CA TYR A 603 -9.35 14.58 17.03
C TYR A 603 -10.45 15.45 16.42
N THR A 604 -11.70 15.24 16.82
CA THR A 604 -12.89 15.86 16.21
C THR A 604 -12.82 17.40 16.09
N PRO A 605 -12.37 18.16 17.12
CA PRO A 605 -12.33 19.62 17.05
C PRO A 605 -11.49 20.20 15.91
N PHE A 606 -10.39 19.54 15.53
CA PHE A 606 -9.49 20.04 14.47
C PHE A 606 -9.55 19.24 13.18
N LEU A 607 -9.99 17.97 13.22
CA LEU A 607 -10.22 17.16 12.02
C LEU A 607 -11.57 17.45 11.34
N GLY A 608 -12.47 18.23 11.95
CA GLY A 608 -13.80 18.51 11.40
C GLY A 608 -13.81 18.82 9.89
N ALA A 609 -13.36 20.02 9.51
CA ALA A 609 -13.21 20.41 8.09
C ALA A 609 -11.85 19.97 7.49
N ALA A 610 -10.84 19.72 8.31
CA ALA A 610 -9.51 19.34 7.85
C ALA A 610 -9.51 17.89 7.37
N LYS A 611 -9.11 17.68 6.11
CA LYS A 611 -9.16 16.35 5.47
C LYS A 611 -7.74 15.80 5.30
N PRO A 612 -7.19 15.08 6.30
CA PRO A 612 -5.83 14.57 6.21
C PRO A 612 -5.70 13.51 5.11
N VAL A 613 -4.54 13.49 4.45
CA VAL A 613 -4.19 12.45 3.47
C VAL A 613 -3.70 11.18 4.16
N LEU A 614 -3.13 11.30 5.36
CA LEU A 614 -2.54 10.19 6.11
C LEU A 614 -2.71 10.37 7.62
N PHE A 615 -3.02 9.28 8.31
CA PHE A 615 -2.86 9.08 9.73
C PHE A 615 -1.60 8.25 9.98
N LEU A 616 -0.61 8.81 10.66
CA LEU A 616 0.69 8.18 10.94
C LEU A 616 0.82 7.89 12.43
N VAL A 617 0.92 6.61 12.77
CA VAL A 617 1.02 6.13 14.15
C VAL A 617 2.43 5.60 14.40
N ASN A 618 3.17 6.21 15.32
CA ASN A 618 4.45 5.69 15.80
C ASN A 618 4.22 4.71 16.95
N GLY A 619 4.62 3.45 16.77
CA GLY A 619 4.61 2.48 17.86
C GLY A 619 5.71 2.78 18.87
N THR A 620 5.43 2.55 20.15
CA THR A 620 6.39 2.82 21.23
C THR A 620 7.05 1.56 21.74
N ILE A 621 8.01 1.72 22.64
CA ILE A 621 8.61 0.60 23.38
C ILE A 621 7.57 -0.31 24.04
N ASN A 622 6.50 0.23 24.62
CA ASN A 622 5.45 -0.58 25.28
C ASN A 622 4.53 -1.32 24.31
N ASP A 623 4.38 -0.81 23.08
CA ASP A 623 3.70 -1.55 22.02
C ASP A 623 4.45 -2.82 21.66
N GLY A 624 5.78 -2.81 21.84
CA GLY A 624 6.64 -3.95 21.62
C GLY A 624 6.86 -4.84 22.84
N GLY A 625 7.17 -4.27 24.00
CA GLY A 625 7.74 -5.02 25.13
C GLY A 625 6.77 -5.50 26.20
N LEU A 626 5.60 -4.85 26.36
CA LEU A 626 4.66 -5.17 27.43
C LEU A 626 3.40 -5.92 26.95
N SER A 627 3.12 -5.93 25.65
CA SER A 627 1.89 -6.53 25.13
C SER A 627 2.04 -8.02 24.88
N GLY A 628 1.49 -8.83 25.79
CA GLY A 628 1.47 -10.29 25.65
C GLY A 628 2.80 -10.97 26.00
N ASP A 629 2.94 -12.21 25.57
CA ASP A 629 3.97 -13.16 26.01
C ASP A 629 4.99 -13.55 24.92
N GLY A 630 4.93 -12.92 23.74
CA GLY A 630 5.85 -13.20 22.63
C GLY A 630 5.50 -14.47 21.83
N THR A 631 4.31 -15.03 22.00
CA THR A 631 3.82 -16.17 21.20
C THR A 631 3.10 -15.72 19.92
N THR A 632 2.87 -16.65 18.99
CA THR A 632 2.02 -16.42 17.81
C THR A 632 0.59 -15.99 18.18
N ALA A 633 0.07 -16.46 19.33
CA ALA A 633 -1.23 -16.02 19.83
C ALA A 633 -1.22 -14.52 20.19
N SER A 634 -0.13 -14.05 20.82
CA SER A 634 0.09 -12.62 21.09
C SER A 634 0.22 -11.80 19.81
N GLN A 635 0.84 -12.34 18.75
CA GLN A 635 0.85 -11.68 17.42
C GLN A 635 -0.57 -11.47 16.87
N ALA A 636 -1.39 -12.52 16.88
CA ALA A 636 -2.76 -12.48 16.38
C ALA A 636 -3.63 -11.52 17.21
N ALA A 637 -3.45 -11.51 18.54
CA ALA A 637 -4.13 -10.58 19.44
C ALA A 637 -3.73 -9.12 19.16
N MET A 638 -2.45 -8.85 18.89
CA MET A 638 -2.00 -7.52 18.46
C MET A 638 -2.63 -7.13 17.12
N GLN A 639 -2.62 -8.02 16.12
CA GLN A 639 -3.24 -7.75 14.83
C GLN A 639 -4.74 -7.38 14.96
N ALA A 640 -5.51 -8.16 15.72
CA ALA A 640 -6.94 -7.92 15.93
C ALA A 640 -7.19 -6.56 16.58
N ARG A 641 -6.38 -6.21 17.59
CA ARG A 641 -6.48 -4.94 18.30
C ARG A 641 -6.17 -3.74 17.41
N VAL A 642 -5.08 -3.81 16.64
CA VAL A 642 -4.71 -2.74 15.70
C VAL A 642 -5.78 -2.60 14.62
N THR A 643 -6.36 -3.71 14.14
CA THR A 643 -7.47 -3.67 13.18
C THR A 643 -8.66 -2.90 13.74
N ALA A 644 -9.07 -3.16 14.99
CA ALA A 644 -10.17 -2.42 15.63
C ALA A 644 -9.89 -0.91 15.77
N LEU A 645 -8.63 -0.53 16.05
CA LEU A 645 -8.22 0.89 16.09
C LEU A 645 -8.27 1.53 14.69
N PHE A 646 -7.94 0.77 13.65
CA PHE A 646 -8.02 1.22 12.27
C PHE A 646 -9.48 1.39 11.84
N ASP A 647 -10.36 0.47 12.22
CA ASP A 647 -11.81 0.57 11.96
C ASP A 647 -12.40 1.84 12.59
N ALA A 648 -11.95 2.22 13.79
CA ALA A 648 -12.38 3.45 14.45
C ALA A 648 -11.95 4.72 13.69
N VAL A 649 -10.73 4.73 13.15
CA VAL A 649 -10.28 5.83 12.26
C VAL A 649 -11.01 5.82 10.93
N ALA A 650 -11.32 4.64 10.38
CA ALA A 650 -12.12 4.50 9.16
C ALA A 650 -13.53 5.07 9.32
N ALA A 651 -14.13 4.88 10.49
CA ALA A 651 -15.42 5.47 10.83
C ALA A 651 -15.36 7.00 10.94
N LEU A 652 -14.23 7.55 11.42
CA LEU A 652 -14.01 9.00 11.50
C LEU A 652 -13.77 9.63 10.11
N ASP A 653 -12.95 8.99 9.27
CA ASP A 653 -12.69 9.41 7.89
C ASP A 653 -12.47 8.20 6.98
N PRO A 654 -13.43 7.83 6.12
CA PRO A 654 -13.31 6.67 5.25
C PRO A 654 -12.29 6.85 4.10
N LEU A 655 -11.77 8.07 3.87
CA LEU A 655 -10.84 8.35 2.78
C LEU A 655 -9.39 8.58 3.22
N VAL A 656 -9.11 8.60 4.53
CA VAL A 656 -7.74 8.76 5.05
C VAL A 656 -6.93 7.47 4.85
N GLY A 657 -5.65 7.59 4.50
CA GLY A 657 -4.72 6.45 4.60
C GLY A 657 -4.22 6.27 6.02
N ILE A 658 -3.94 5.06 6.46
CA ILE A 658 -3.36 4.78 7.79
C ILE A 658 -2.01 4.10 7.59
N ALA A 659 -0.95 4.68 8.14
CA ALA A 659 0.38 4.09 8.18
C ALA A 659 0.85 3.95 9.62
N ALA A 660 1.66 2.94 9.87
CA ALA A 660 2.29 2.71 11.16
C ALA A 660 3.81 2.66 11.03
N ILE A 661 4.51 3.17 12.02
CA ILE A 661 5.93 2.93 12.25
C ILE A 661 5.99 1.84 13.31
N GLY A 662 6.86 0.85 13.09
CA GLY A 662 7.11 -0.20 14.07
C GLY A 662 7.58 0.37 15.41
N PRO A 663 7.60 -0.46 16.47
CA PRO A 663 8.09 -0.03 17.78
C PRO A 663 9.47 0.62 17.68
N GLU A 664 9.72 1.59 18.54
CA GLU A 664 11.01 2.29 18.62
C GLU A 664 12.18 1.32 18.73
N PRO A 665 13.28 1.55 17.98
CA PRO A 665 14.47 0.69 18.00
C PRO A 665 15.36 1.00 19.22
N LEU A 666 14.76 1.14 20.40
CA LEU A 666 15.46 1.19 21.69
C LEU A 666 15.40 -0.22 22.30
N ASN A 667 16.58 -0.75 22.66
CA ASN A 667 16.70 -2.12 23.15
C ASN A 667 16.21 -2.23 24.60
N ASP A 668 15.05 -2.85 24.80
CA ASP A 668 14.68 -3.43 26.10
C ASP A 668 15.15 -4.89 26.14
N SER A 669 16.26 -5.14 26.81
CA SER A 669 16.78 -6.49 26.99
C SER A 669 15.84 -7.41 27.77
N ALA A 670 14.86 -6.87 28.51
CA ALA A 670 13.88 -7.65 29.26
C ALA A 670 12.75 -8.23 28.39
N ALA A 671 12.54 -7.70 27.19
CA ALA A 671 11.34 -7.96 26.40
C ALA A 671 11.38 -9.23 25.51
N SER A 672 12.38 -10.12 25.69
CA SER A 672 12.37 -11.55 25.31
C SER A 672 11.62 -11.95 24.01
N GLY A 673 11.82 -11.25 22.89
CA GLY A 673 11.18 -11.56 21.60
C GLY A 673 9.75 -11.02 21.40
N VAL A 674 9.14 -10.43 22.44
CA VAL A 674 7.79 -9.84 22.42
C VAL A 674 7.72 -8.66 21.44
N HIS A 675 8.79 -7.85 21.34
CA HIS A 675 8.89 -6.76 20.35
C HIS A 675 8.73 -7.27 18.91
N ALA A 676 9.39 -8.36 18.57
CA ALA A 676 9.36 -8.89 17.20
C ALA A 676 7.95 -9.37 16.83
N VAL A 677 7.27 -9.99 17.78
CA VAL A 677 5.91 -10.54 17.64
C VAL A 677 4.88 -9.41 17.49
N ASN A 678 4.90 -8.42 18.37
CA ASN A 678 3.97 -7.29 18.29
C ASN A 678 4.18 -6.44 17.03
N ARG A 679 5.43 -6.21 16.64
CA ARG A 679 5.80 -5.57 15.36
C ARG A 679 5.18 -6.29 14.17
N LEU A 680 5.23 -7.64 14.14
CA LEU A 680 4.59 -8.43 13.09
C LEU A 680 3.05 -8.35 13.16
N GLY A 681 2.47 -8.27 14.35
CA GLY A 681 1.03 -8.05 14.54
C GLY A 681 0.55 -6.72 13.98
N ILE A 682 1.26 -5.62 14.29
CA ILE A 682 0.97 -4.28 13.75
C ILE A 682 1.10 -4.29 12.23
N LYS A 683 2.20 -4.87 11.70
CA LYS A 683 2.40 -5.00 10.26
C LYS A 683 1.27 -5.79 9.59
N ALA A 684 0.85 -6.91 10.18
CA ALA A 684 -0.22 -7.73 9.65
C ALA A 684 -1.57 -6.98 9.61
N ALA A 685 -1.85 -6.13 10.60
CA ALA A 685 -3.05 -5.30 10.61
C ALA A 685 -3.02 -4.22 9.51
N VAL A 686 -1.88 -3.54 9.33
CA VAL A 686 -1.69 -2.60 8.21
C VAL A 686 -1.87 -3.31 6.86
N ASP A 687 -1.33 -4.52 6.73
CA ASP A 687 -1.44 -5.30 5.51
C ASP A 687 -2.89 -5.76 5.25
N ALA A 688 -3.64 -6.09 6.29
CA ALA A 688 -5.02 -6.59 6.18
C ALA A 688 -6.08 -5.48 6.04
N HIS A 689 -5.90 -4.32 6.67
CA HIS A 689 -6.93 -3.29 6.75
C HIS A 689 -7.07 -2.49 5.45
N GLY A 690 -8.32 -2.20 5.05
CA GLY A 690 -8.64 -1.51 3.79
C GLY A 690 -7.97 -0.15 3.64
N GLN A 691 -7.81 0.62 4.71
CA GLN A 691 -7.11 1.91 4.69
C GLN A 691 -5.61 1.83 5.02
N GLY A 692 -5.07 0.64 5.30
CA GLY A 692 -3.65 0.47 5.63
C GLY A 692 -2.74 0.68 4.41
N VAL A 693 -1.98 1.78 4.39
CA VAL A 693 -1.17 2.21 3.22
C VAL A 693 0.31 1.86 3.33
N GLY A 694 0.82 1.52 4.52
CA GLY A 694 2.20 1.05 4.66
C GLY A 694 2.69 0.98 6.10
N PHE A 695 3.75 0.18 6.29
CA PHE A 695 4.40 -0.04 7.58
C PHE A 695 5.90 0.27 7.47
N ALA A 696 6.38 1.22 8.27
CA ALA A 696 7.79 1.58 8.36
C ALA A 696 8.45 0.79 9.50
N ASP A 697 9.22 -0.23 9.13
CA ASP A 697 9.72 -1.24 10.08
C ASP A 697 11.03 -0.81 10.77
N ALA A 698 10.95 0.18 11.67
CA ALA A 698 12.10 0.80 12.31
C ALA A 698 12.97 -0.18 13.12
N ASN A 699 12.34 -1.22 13.67
CA ASN A 699 12.98 -2.24 14.50
C ASN A 699 13.03 -3.62 13.81
N ASN A 700 13.21 -3.65 12.48
CA ASN A 700 13.43 -4.89 11.74
C ASN A 700 14.74 -5.56 12.20
N PRO A 701 14.73 -6.79 12.75
CA PRO A 701 15.96 -7.45 13.19
C PRO A 701 17.00 -7.67 12.09
N ALA A 702 16.57 -7.80 10.83
CA ALA A 702 17.46 -7.99 9.69
C ALA A 702 18.09 -6.67 9.19
N ALA A 703 17.46 -5.54 9.48
CA ALA A 703 17.90 -4.22 9.01
C ALA A 703 17.33 -3.11 9.92
N PRO A 704 17.73 -3.06 11.20
CA PRO A 704 17.18 -2.08 12.14
C PRO A 704 17.65 -0.68 11.72
N TRP A 705 16.81 0.33 11.95
CA TRP A 705 17.20 1.70 11.60
C TRP A 705 18.40 2.16 12.45
N TRP A 706 18.49 1.75 13.70
CA TRP A 706 19.74 1.85 14.45
C TRP A 706 19.91 0.76 15.50
N THR A 707 21.12 0.62 16.05
CA THR A 707 21.46 -0.40 17.07
C THR A 707 22.34 0.17 18.19
N GLY A 708 22.22 -0.36 19.42
CA GLY A 708 23.25 -0.21 20.46
C GLY A 708 22.73 0.07 21.88
N THR A 709 23.66 0.50 22.74
CA THR A 709 23.47 1.20 24.01
C THR A 709 24.63 2.22 24.14
N GLY A 710 24.40 3.44 24.64
CA GLY A 710 25.46 4.46 24.79
C GLY A 710 24.98 5.93 24.86
N TYR A 711 25.91 6.88 25.07
CA TYR A 711 25.64 8.29 25.45
C TYR A 711 26.38 9.33 24.57
N GLU A 712 25.83 10.56 24.50
CA GLU A 712 26.48 11.72 23.86
C GLU A 712 27.83 12.10 24.52
N ASN A 713 27.99 11.84 25.83
CA ASN A 713 29.18 12.20 26.61
C ASN A 713 30.20 11.06 26.84
N SER A 714 29.90 9.85 26.35
CA SER A 714 30.80 8.69 26.39
C SER A 714 30.54 7.85 25.15
N VAL A 715 31.28 8.17 24.09
CA VAL A 715 31.15 7.54 22.78
C VAL A 715 31.69 6.12 22.87
N THR A 716 30.86 5.18 23.31
CA THR A 716 31.06 3.78 22.91
C THR A 716 30.76 3.66 21.41
N THR A 717 31.39 2.71 20.73
CA THR A 717 31.37 2.54 19.26
C THR A 717 30.02 2.04 18.70
N SER A 718 28.89 2.50 19.26
CA SER A 718 27.53 2.13 18.82
C SER A 718 26.83 3.30 18.11
N GLN A 719 25.95 2.99 17.16
CA GLN A 719 25.18 4.00 16.40
C GLN A 719 24.23 4.79 17.32
N GLN A 720 23.67 4.14 18.34
CA GLN A 720 22.76 4.77 19.31
C GLN A 720 23.44 5.89 20.11
N ALA A 721 24.70 5.72 20.52
CA ALA A 721 25.43 6.72 21.30
C ALA A 721 25.56 8.08 20.58
N GLN A 722 25.61 8.06 19.25
CA GLN A 722 25.72 9.27 18.42
C GLN A 722 24.37 9.93 18.14
N MET A 723 23.26 9.22 18.38
CA MET A 723 21.92 9.62 17.95
C MET A 723 20.98 9.93 19.11
N ILE A 724 21.33 9.56 20.34
CA ILE A 724 20.55 9.77 21.57
C ILE A 724 21.14 10.90 22.41
N GLY A 725 20.26 11.68 23.05
CA GLY A 725 20.61 12.78 23.94
C GLY A 725 21.04 12.32 25.33
N SER A 726 21.32 13.29 26.21
CA SER A 726 21.83 13.05 27.56
C SER A 726 20.89 12.28 28.50
N ASP A 727 19.60 12.22 28.18
CA ASP A 727 18.60 11.47 28.96
C ASP A 727 18.47 9.99 28.57
N GLN A 728 19.29 9.55 27.61
CA GLN A 728 19.44 8.14 27.19
C GLN A 728 18.22 7.53 26.50
N ILE A 729 17.16 8.32 26.30
CA ILE A 729 15.88 7.86 25.73
C ILE A 729 15.58 8.64 24.45
N HIS A 730 15.68 9.97 24.48
CA HIS A 730 15.24 10.81 23.37
C HIS A 730 16.38 11.03 22.36
N PRO A 731 16.08 11.08 21.05
CA PRO A 731 17.08 11.40 20.04
C PRO A 731 17.66 12.80 20.24
N ASN A 732 18.94 12.98 19.91
CA ASN A 732 19.54 14.29 19.69
C ASN A 732 19.22 14.79 18.26
N TRP A 733 19.79 15.94 17.85
CA TRP A 733 19.58 16.47 16.50
C TRP A 733 19.84 15.45 15.37
N PHE A 734 20.95 14.73 15.45
CA PHE A 734 21.32 13.75 14.43
C PHE A 734 20.33 12.60 14.42
N GLY A 735 19.87 12.15 15.59
CA GLY A 735 18.88 11.10 15.69
C GLY A 735 17.53 11.51 15.14
N HIS A 736 17.03 12.70 15.49
CA HIS A 736 15.79 13.25 14.93
C HIS A 736 15.89 13.41 13.41
N LYS A 737 17.01 13.93 12.91
CA LYS A 737 17.27 14.08 11.47
C LYS A 737 17.29 12.73 10.76
N TYR A 738 18.00 11.76 11.31
CA TYR A 738 18.12 10.41 10.75
C TYR A 738 16.76 9.71 10.70
N TYR A 739 16.07 9.66 11.84
CA TYR A 739 14.81 8.94 11.97
C TYR A 739 13.69 9.61 11.16
N GLY A 740 13.56 10.94 11.23
CA GLY A 740 12.60 11.70 10.41
C GLY A 740 12.84 11.52 8.91
N THR A 741 14.10 11.47 8.47
CA THR A 741 14.44 11.20 7.06
C THR A 741 14.06 9.77 6.65
N ARG A 742 14.30 8.77 7.51
CA ARG A 742 13.89 7.37 7.28
C ARG A 742 12.38 7.23 7.18
N ILE A 743 11.62 7.92 8.05
CA ILE A 743 10.16 7.97 7.97
C ILE A 743 9.74 8.57 6.63
N ALA A 744 10.23 9.76 6.28
CA ALA A 744 9.89 10.41 5.01
C ALA A 744 10.19 9.51 3.80
N ALA A 745 11.34 8.83 3.80
CA ALA A 745 11.70 7.89 2.74
C ALA A 745 10.75 6.68 2.68
N ALA A 746 10.35 6.13 3.83
CA ALA A 746 9.39 5.03 3.89
C ALA A 746 8.01 5.48 3.37
N LEU A 747 7.55 6.65 3.80
CA LEU A 747 6.27 7.24 3.40
C LEU A 747 6.22 7.57 1.91
N ALA A 748 7.32 7.97 1.29
CA ALA A 748 7.36 8.42 -0.11
C ALA A 748 6.73 7.40 -1.09
N SER A 749 6.92 6.10 -0.82
CA SER A 749 6.39 5.00 -1.63
C SER A 749 4.92 4.64 -1.33
N MET A 750 4.39 5.05 -0.17
CA MET A 750 3.03 4.76 0.23
C MET A 750 2.03 5.55 -0.61
N ARG A 751 0.88 4.96 -0.90
CA ARG A 751 -0.12 5.52 -1.82
C ARG A 751 -1.41 5.82 -1.10
N VAL A 752 -1.89 7.05 -1.26
CA VAL A 752 -3.14 7.56 -0.69
C VAL A 752 -4.13 7.89 -1.80
N LEU A 753 -5.40 8.11 -1.45
CA LEU A 753 -6.42 8.51 -2.41
C LEU A 753 -6.08 9.90 -3.00
N ARG A 754 -6.11 9.99 -4.32
CA ARG A 754 -5.88 11.17 -5.14
C ARG A 754 -7.00 12.19 -4.92
N ASP A 755 -8.26 11.77 -4.85
CA ASP A 755 -9.36 12.68 -4.48
C ASP A 755 -9.15 13.34 -3.11
N ARG A 756 -8.45 12.65 -2.20
CA ARG A 756 -8.03 13.20 -0.92
C ARG A 756 -6.81 14.12 -1.05
N ALA A 757 -5.87 13.81 -1.94
CA ALA A 757 -4.67 14.61 -2.18
C ALA A 757 -4.88 15.86 -3.06
N GLU A 758 -5.79 15.81 -4.05
CA GLU A 758 -6.07 16.88 -5.03
C GLU A 758 -7.00 17.96 -4.50
N ARG A 759 -7.76 17.70 -3.42
CA ARG A 759 -8.54 18.75 -2.74
C ARG A 759 -7.66 19.77 -2.00
N VAL A 760 -6.34 19.57 -2.00
CA VAL A 760 -5.36 20.30 -1.19
C VAL A 760 -4.20 20.84 -2.04
N ALA A 761 -4.03 20.38 -3.28
CA ALA A 761 -3.05 20.88 -4.25
C ALA A 761 -3.70 21.98 -5.11
#